data_AF-A0A7Y7J4Q0-F1
#
_entry.id   AF-A0A7Y7J4Q0-F1
#
_cell.length_a   1.000
_cell.length_b   1.000
_cell.length_c   1.000
_cell.angle_alpha   90.00
_cell.angle_beta   90.00
_cell.angle_gamma   90.00
#
_symmetry.space_group_name_H-M   'P 1'
#
loop_
_entity.id
_entity.type
_entity.pdbx_description
1 polymer ?
#
loop_
_entity_poly.entity_id
_entity_poly.type
_entity_poly.pdbx_seq_one_letter_code
_entity_poly.pdbx_strand_id
1 'polypeptide(L)'
;MRLTPTPSAKETSGLGINRRQFLKRSGVATGGLAAASFMAAPMMKRAEAKTEVSDAPVETKRTICSHCSVGCGVYAEVQEGVWTKQEPAFDHPFNRGAHCAKGASLREHGHSDRRLKYPMKLEGGKWKKLSWEQAIEEVGDKVLELTREHGPDSIYWLGSAKFSNEQAYLMRKFAALFGTNNVDHQARICHSTTVAGVANTWGYGAMTNSFNDMHNCRSILFIGSNPSEAHPVAMQHILLAKERSNAEIIVVDPRFTRTAAKANKYVRLRPGTDVAYIWGLLWHIFENGWEDEAYIQQRVYGMEEVRAEVAKFPPAEVERITGVAEADMLDVARRLSQNRPGSVVWCMGGTQHTTGNNNTRAYCILELALGNIGKSGGGANIFRGHDNVQGATDLGLMSHSLPGYYGLSEGAWKHWSKVWNVDFEWIQNRYDQTEYHDGKPMHTNGITVSRWVDGVLENPDRISQRTALKAMFYWGHAVNSQTRGPEMKKAMAKLDMMVVVDPYPTIAAVMHDRTDGVYLLPAATQFETTGSVTNSSRSLQWRDQVIEPMFESKPDHEIMYLLSRKLGFADELFRNIKVEGSVPVVEDITREFNAGMWTVGYTAQSPERLKAHQQNWHTFDFETLKARGGPANGDFYGLPWPCWGTPEMGHPGSPILYDTSKTVAEGGGNFRARYGVEHNGTNILAEGSWSKGAEIEDGYPEFTDKLLKQLGWWDDLTAEEKQAAEGKNWKTDLSGGIQRVCIKHGCMPYGNAKARALVWTFPDPIPKHREPLYTARRDLVKDYPTWPDSESIYRLPTLYTSIQEKDVSAKYPITLTSGRLVEYEGGGEETRSIPWLAELQQEMFVEINPALANDQGIKDGDMVWVEGAEGGRVKVMAMVTERVGQDVVFMPFHFGGHYEGESLESRYPEGTVPYVLGESANTATTYGYDPVTLMQETKVTLCRVSLA
;
A
#
# COMPACT_ATOMS: atom_id res chain seq x y z
N MET A 1 -0.84 -12.85 69.24
CA MET A 1 0.22 -13.70 68.66
C MET A 1 0.37 -13.27 67.20
N ARG A 2 1.59 -12.89 66.78
CA ARG A 2 1.87 -12.31 65.45
C ARG A 2 1.51 -13.28 64.33
N LEU A 3 0.80 -12.81 63.31
CA LEU A 3 0.82 -13.37 61.97
C LEU A 3 1.13 -12.23 61.00
N THR A 4 2.37 -12.24 60.53
CA THR A 4 2.89 -11.41 59.45
C THR A 4 2.12 -11.72 58.15
N PRO A 5 1.75 -10.72 57.34
CA PRO A 5 1.25 -10.97 56.00
C PRO A 5 2.41 -11.45 55.12
N THR A 6 2.18 -12.56 54.42
CA THR A 6 2.99 -13.02 53.30
C THR A 6 3.02 -11.93 52.21
N PRO A 7 4.16 -11.63 51.57
CA PRO A 7 4.19 -10.64 50.49
C PRO A 7 3.33 -11.15 49.34
N SER A 8 2.44 -10.31 48.82
CA SER A 8 1.77 -10.59 47.55
C SER A 8 2.81 -10.84 46.47
N ALA A 9 2.51 -11.75 45.55
CA ALA A 9 3.29 -12.01 44.37
C ALA A 9 3.80 -10.70 43.76
N LYS A 10 5.10 -10.68 43.43
CA LYS A 10 5.73 -9.58 42.70
C LYS A 10 4.81 -9.19 41.54
N GLU A 11 4.37 -7.92 41.50
CA GLU A 11 3.92 -7.32 40.25
C GLU A 11 5.03 -7.58 39.24
N THR A 12 4.75 -8.43 38.25
CA THR A 12 5.60 -8.52 37.07
C THR A 12 5.68 -7.11 36.50
N SER A 13 6.91 -6.62 36.32
CA SER A 13 7.17 -5.32 35.72
C SER A 13 6.53 -5.31 34.33
N GLY A 14 5.33 -4.75 34.23
CA GLY A 14 4.62 -4.63 32.95
C GLY A 14 5.49 -3.92 31.93
N LEU A 15 5.45 -4.42 30.70
CA LEU A 15 6.15 -3.85 29.56
C LEU A 15 5.53 -2.49 29.20
N GLY A 16 6.30 -1.40 29.36
CA GLY A 16 5.85 -0.06 29.00
C GLY A 16 4.79 0.56 29.93
N ILE A 17 4.17 1.66 29.49
CA ILE A 17 3.08 2.35 30.21
C ILE A 17 1.79 2.15 29.41
N ASN A 18 0.74 1.57 30.00
CA ASN A 18 -0.59 1.53 29.40
C ASN A 18 -1.52 2.64 29.92
N ARG A 19 -2.71 2.85 29.31
CA ARG A 19 -3.68 3.88 29.71
C ARG A 19 -4.01 3.84 31.20
N ARG A 20 -4.22 2.63 31.74
CA ARG A 20 -4.60 2.42 33.14
C ARG A 20 -3.46 2.77 34.09
N GLN A 21 -2.22 2.41 33.75
CA GLN A 21 -1.02 2.82 34.48
C GLN A 21 -0.79 4.33 34.40
N PHE A 22 -1.00 4.95 33.23
CA PHE A 22 -0.95 6.40 33.07
C PHE A 22 -1.99 7.11 33.94
N LEU A 23 -3.25 6.67 33.93
CA LEU A 23 -4.32 7.22 34.77
C LEU A 23 -4.06 6.99 36.26
N LYS A 24 -3.57 5.81 36.67
CA LYS A 24 -3.18 5.53 38.06
C LYS A 24 -2.04 6.45 38.52
N ARG A 25 -0.98 6.60 37.70
CA ARG A 25 0.17 7.46 38.02
C ARG A 25 -0.22 8.95 38.03
N SER A 26 -1.07 9.39 37.12
CA SER A 26 -1.58 10.76 37.06
C SER A 26 -2.53 11.07 38.22
N GLY A 27 -3.37 10.11 38.61
CA GLY A 27 -4.26 10.21 39.78
C GLY A 27 -3.47 10.34 41.09
N VAL A 28 -2.35 9.62 41.22
CA VAL A 28 -1.44 9.74 42.39
C VAL A 28 -0.71 11.08 42.38
N ALA A 29 -0.33 11.62 41.20
CA ALA A 29 0.30 12.93 41.10
C ALA A 29 -0.64 14.11 41.41
N THR A 30 -1.96 13.92 41.29
CA THR A 30 -2.95 14.99 41.52
C THR A 30 -3.58 14.94 42.93
N GLY A 31 -3.39 13.84 43.67
CA GLY A 31 -4.11 13.55 44.92
C GLY A 31 -3.39 13.88 46.23
N GLY A 32 -2.33 14.71 46.22
CA GLY A 32 -1.47 14.94 47.39
C GLY A 32 -2.03 15.81 48.52
N LEU A 33 -3.24 16.37 48.41
CA LEU A 33 -3.73 17.37 49.39
C LEU A 33 -5.21 17.25 49.79
N ALA A 34 -5.90 16.15 49.47
CA ALA A 34 -7.32 15.96 49.80
C ALA A 34 -7.60 14.74 50.72
N ALA A 35 -6.59 14.24 51.44
CA ALA A 35 -6.70 13.00 52.21
C ALA A 35 -7.26 13.16 53.64
N ALA A 36 -7.59 14.38 54.10
CA ALA A 36 -8.03 14.59 55.49
C ALA A 36 -9.56 14.69 55.69
N SER A 37 -10.37 14.76 54.63
CA SER A 37 -11.78 15.16 54.76
C SER A 37 -12.83 14.07 54.54
N PHE A 38 -12.44 12.82 54.26
CA PHE A 38 -13.38 11.73 53.94
C PHE A 38 -13.39 10.60 54.98
N MET A 39 -13.22 10.93 56.26
CA MET A 39 -13.63 10.05 57.36
C MET A 39 -15.16 10.11 57.54
N ALA A 40 -15.89 9.64 56.55
CA ALA A 40 -17.30 9.28 56.64
C ALA A 40 -17.49 8.00 55.84
N ALA A 41 -17.87 6.91 56.52
CA ALA A 41 -18.03 5.59 55.92
C ALA A 41 -19.05 5.63 54.76
N PRO A 42 -18.73 5.05 53.59
CA PRO A 42 -19.75 4.65 52.63
C PRO A 42 -20.06 3.15 52.83
N MET A 43 -21.25 2.86 53.35
CA MET A 43 -21.90 1.54 53.30
C MET A 43 -22.39 1.20 51.87
N MET A 44 -21.56 1.40 50.86
CA MET A 44 -21.76 0.86 49.52
C MET A 44 -20.39 0.50 48.95
N LYS A 45 -20.06 -0.79 48.98
CA LYS A 45 -19.02 -1.31 48.08
C LYS A 45 -19.50 -1.05 46.66
N ARG A 46 -18.69 -0.36 45.86
CA ARG A 46 -18.87 -0.34 44.40
C ARG A 46 -18.95 -1.82 43.99
N ALA A 47 -20.05 -2.22 43.35
CA ALA A 47 -20.11 -3.54 42.74
C ALA A 47 -19.03 -3.56 41.65
N GLU A 48 -17.88 -4.13 41.95
CA GLU A 48 -16.96 -4.57 40.92
C GLU A 48 -17.69 -5.70 40.22
N ALA A 49 -17.99 -5.52 38.93
CA ALA A 49 -18.46 -6.61 38.12
C ALA A 49 -17.45 -7.76 38.32
N LYS A 50 -17.92 -8.86 38.93
CA LYS A 50 -17.19 -10.12 38.92
C LYS A 50 -17.20 -10.61 37.47
N THR A 51 -16.34 -10.04 36.63
CA THR A 51 -15.76 -10.84 35.56
C THR A 51 -14.98 -11.93 36.27
N GLU A 52 -15.32 -13.20 36.03
CA GLU A 52 -14.41 -14.29 36.30
C GLU A 52 -13.14 -13.99 35.49
N VAL A 53 -12.12 -13.44 36.17
CA VAL A 53 -10.81 -13.24 35.58
C VAL A 53 -10.07 -14.53 35.85
N SER A 54 -9.55 -15.18 34.81
CA SER A 54 -8.66 -16.33 35.00
C SER A 54 -7.52 -15.91 35.92
N ASP A 55 -7.24 -16.72 36.95
CA ASP A 55 -6.09 -16.53 37.85
C ASP A 55 -4.76 -16.82 37.14
N ALA A 56 -4.80 -17.29 35.88
CA ALA A 56 -3.61 -17.54 35.08
C ALA A 56 -2.81 -16.25 34.85
N PRO A 57 -1.47 -16.32 34.82
CA PRO A 57 -0.62 -15.17 34.53
C PRO A 57 -0.98 -14.53 33.19
N VAL A 58 -1.06 -13.19 33.17
CA VAL A 58 -1.20 -12.42 31.93
C VAL A 58 0.17 -12.31 31.25
N GLU A 59 0.27 -12.82 30.04
CA GLU A 59 1.37 -12.53 29.12
C GLU A 59 1.02 -11.30 28.28
N THR A 60 1.93 -10.33 28.16
CA THR A 60 1.74 -9.18 27.27
C THR A 60 2.61 -9.33 26.03
N LYS A 61 1.98 -9.48 24.87
CA LYS A 61 2.63 -9.54 23.55
C LYS A 61 2.60 -8.18 22.88
N ARG A 62 3.65 -7.86 22.11
CA ARG A 62 3.73 -6.65 21.29
C ARG A 62 3.46 -6.99 19.83
N THR A 63 2.46 -6.35 19.24
CA THR A 63 2.15 -6.54 17.83
C THR A 63 1.77 -5.23 17.15
N ILE A 64 1.58 -5.26 15.84
CA ILE A 64 1.26 -4.12 14.99
C ILE A 64 -0.07 -4.36 14.29
N CYS A 65 -0.96 -3.37 14.29
CA CYS A 65 -2.25 -3.41 13.62
C CYS A 65 -2.13 -3.88 12.15
N SER A 66 -3.07 -4.73 11.72
CA SER A 66 -3.09 -5.40 10.40
C SER A 66 -4.03 -4.75 9.36
N HIS A 67 -4.55 -3.54 9.61
CA HIS A 67 -5.52 -2.90 8.72
C HIS A 67 -4.88 -1.90 7.73
N CYS A 68 -4.57 -0.68 8.18
CA CYS A 68 -4.02 0.37 7.33
C CYS A 68 -2.52 0.57 7.58
N SER A 69 -1.86 1.22 6.63
CA SER A 69 -0.42 1.48 6.62
C SER A 69 0.11 2.50 7.63
N VAL A 70 -0.66 2.92 8.64
CA VAL A 70 -0.12 3.75 9.73
C VAL A 70 0.87 2.94 10.57
N GLY A 71 0.56 1.66 10.82
CA GLY A 71 1.40 0.78 11.62
C GLY A 71 1.31 1.07 13.12
N CYS A 72 0.10 1.05 13.68
CA CYS A 72 -0.13 1.32 15.11
C CYS A 72 0.34 0.12 15.97
N GLY A 73 1.07 0.40 17.05
CA GLY A 73 1.49 -0.61 18.03
C GLY A 73 0.37 -0.97 19.02
N VAL A 74 0.32 -2.24 19.40
CA VAL A 74 -0.71 -2.85 20.25
C VAL A 74 -0.06 -3.70 21.33
N TYR A 75 -0.56 -3.55 22.56
CA TYR A 75 -0.33 -4.50 23.65
C TYR A 75 -1.48 -5.49 23.67
N ALA A 76 -1.18 -6.76 23.38
CA ALA A 76 -2.13 -7.85 23.49
C ALA A 76 -1.89 -8.60 24.81
N GLU A 77 -2.92 -8.73 25.64
CA GLU A 77 -2.90 -9.47 26.90
C GLU A 77 -3.47 -10.87 26.63
N VAL A 78 -2.67 -11.90 26.93
CA VAL A 78 -2.95 -13.31 26.66
C VAL A 78 -2.94 -14.08 27.98
N GLN A 79 -3.95 -14.91 28.20
CA GLN A 79 -4.03 -15.82 29.34
C GLN A 79 -4.40 -17.21 28.82
N GLU A 80 -3.63 -18.23 29.19
CA GLU A 80 -3.88 -19.63 28.78
C GLU A 80 -4.02 -19.79 27.25
N GLY A 81 -3.24 -19.03 26.48
CA GLY A 81 -3.26 -19.03 25.02
C GLY A 81 -4.43 -18.27 24.38
N VAL A 82 -5.30 -17.62 25.17
CA VAL A 82 -6.44 -16.84 24.69
C VAL A 82 -6.12 -15.35 24.76
N TRP A 83 -6.38 -14.61 23.67
CA TRP A 83 -6.28 -13.16 23.66
C TRP A 83 -7.46 -12.53 24.42
N THR A 84 -7.27 -12.22 25.70
CA THR A 84 -8.35 -11.77 26.59
C THR A 84 -8.57 -10.26 26.55
N LYS A 85 -7.51 -9.47 26.33
CA LYS A 85 -7.59 -8.00 26.32
C LYS A 85 -6.57 -7.37 25.39
N GLN A 86 -6.84 -6.14 24.94
CA GLN A 86 -5.89 -5.33 24.18
C GLN A 86 -5.90 -3.87 24.64
N GLU A 87 -4.78 -3.19 24.46
CA GLU A 87 -4.64 -1.74 24.63
C GLU A 87 -3.75 -1.16 23.52
N PRO A 88 -4.01 0.08 23.07
CA PRO A 88 -3.05 0.78 22.22
C PRO A 88 -1.74 1.04 22.99
N ALA A 89 -0.61 0.89 22.30
CA ALA A 89 0.69 1.17 22.91
C ALA A 89 0.93 2.69 23.03
N PHE A 90 1.06 3.19 24.27
CA PHE A 90 1.28 4.63 24.55
C PHE A 90 2.71 5.09 24.30
N ASP A 91 3.66 4.16 24.40
CA ASP A 91 5.07 4.38 24.14
C ASP A 91 5.45 4.10 22.67
N HIS A 92 4.52 3.60 21.85
CA HIS A 92 4.76 3.40 20.43
C HIS A 92 4.74 4.73 19.66
N PRO A 93 5.75 5.02 18.83
CA PRO A 93 5.95 6.35 18.27
C PRO A 93 4.97 6.74 17.16
N PHE A 94 4.28 5.80 16.51
CA PHE A 94 3.27 6.14 15.49
C PHE A 94 1.87 6.42 16.04
N ASN A 95 1.47 5.79 17.14
CA ASN A 95 0.09 5.92 17.63
C ASN A 95 -0.01 6.54 19.02
N ARG A 96 1.01 6.48 19.88
CA ARG A 96 1.00 7.13 21.20
C ARG A 96 -0.29 6.90 22.00
N GLY A 97 -0.82 5.68 21.95
CA GLY A 97 -2.03 5.32 22.68
C GLY A 97 -3.33 5.58 21.91
N ALA A 98 -3.28 6.04 20.66
CA ALA A 98 -4.44 6.18 19.79
C ALA A 98 -4.81 4.87 19.07
N HIS A 99 -6.11 4.70 18.83
CA HIS A 99 -6.70 3.68 17.95
C HIS A 99 -7.85 4.30 17.14
N CYS A 100 -8.02 3.82 15.90
CA CYS A 100 -9.28 3.97 15.18
C CYS A 100 -10.22 2.81 15.52
N ALA A 101 -11.47 2.85 15.03
CA ALA A 101 -12.45 1.79 15.24
C ALA A 101 -11.89 0.39 14.88
N LYS A 102 -11.26 0.27 13.71
CA LYS A 102 -10.64 -0.99 13.25
C LYS A 102 -9.51 -1.47 14.17
N GLY A 103 -8.62 -0.56 14.57
CA GLY A 103 -7.52 -0.90 15.48
C GLY A 103 -8.01 -1.33 16.87
N ALA A 104 -9.12 -0.74 17.34
CA ALA A 104 -9.74 -1.09 18.61
C ALA A 104 -10.42 -2.47 18.58
N SER A 105 -10.70 -3.03 17.39
CA SER A 105 -11.41 -4.29 17.22
C SER A 105 -10.52 -5.50 16.91
N LEU A 106 -9.19 -5.35 16.92
CA LEU A 106 -8.28 -6.41 16.47
C LEU A 106 -8.43 -7.74 17.21
N ARG A 107 -8.69 -7.69 18.52
CA ARG A 107 -8.89 -8.89 19.35
C ARG A 107 -9.96 -9.84 18.80
N GLU A 108 -10.98 -9.31 18.12
CA GLU A 108 -12.04 -10.13 17.51
C GLU A 108 -11.49 -11.11 16.48
N HIS A 109 -10.35 -10.82 15.85
CA HIS A 109 -9.67 -11.80 15.01
C HIS A 109 -9.30 -13.07 15.76
N GLY A 110 -9.05 -13.02 17.07
CA GLY A 110 -8.67 -14.17 17.89
C GLY A 110 -9.84 -15.00 18.44
N HIS A 111 -11.09 -14.64 18.12
CA HIS A 111 -12.25 -15.39 18.59
C HIS A 111 -13.51 -15.24 17.71
N SER A 112 -13.40 -14.67 16.51
CA SER A 112 -14.51 -14.57 15.55
C SER A 112 -15.02 -15.96 15.14
N ASP A 113 -16.34 -16.13 15.18
CA ASP A 113 -17.05 -17.33 14.74
C ASP A 113 -17.24 -17.41 13.22
N ARG A 114 -16.99 -16.31 12.50
CA ARG A 114 -17.15 -16.18 11.04
C ARG A 114 -15.96 -16.66 10.22
N ARG A 115 -14.89 -17.12 10.88
CA ARG A 115 -13.66 -17.56 10.23
C ARG A 115 -13.82 -18.89 9.50
N LEU A 116 -13.00 -19.09 8.47
CA LEU A 116 -12.78 -20.41 7.89
C LEU A 116 -12.06 -21.30 8.91
N LYS A 117 -12.61 -22.50 9.15
CA LYS A 117 -12.14 -23.39 10.23
C LYS A 117 -11.27 -24.54 9.73
N TYR A 118 -11.49 -24.98 8.50
CA TYR A 118 -10.82 -26.13 7.89
C TYR A 118 -10.84 -25.96 6.36
N PRO A 119 -9.96 -26.65 5.62
CA PRO A 119 -10.03 -26.69 4.18
C PRO A 119 -11.39 -27.18 3.69
N MET A 120 -11.91 -26.58 2.62
CA MET A 120 -13.20 -26.96 2.02
C MET A 120 -13.11 -26.98 0.51
N LYS A 121 -13.96 -27.79 -0.13
CA LYS A 121 -14.23 -27.70 -1.57
C LYS A 121 -15.71 -27.54 -1.84
N LEU A 122 -16.02 -26.88 -2.94
CA LEU A 122 -17.37 -26.85 -3.49
C LEU A 122 -17.57 -28.12 -4.32
N GLU A 123 -18.61 -28.89 -4.00
CA GLU A 123 -18.98 -30.09 -4.75
C GLU A 123 -20.51 -30.15 -4.91
N GLY A 124 -20.99 -30.18 -6.15
CA GLY A 124 -22.42 -30.14 -6.45
C GLY A 124 -23.14 -28.91 -5.85
N GLY A 125 -22.44 -27.78 -5.76
CA GLY A 125 -22.96 -26.52 -5.20
C GLY A 125 -23.02 -26.49 -3.67
N LYS A 126 -22.42 -27.45 -2.97
CA LYS A 126 -22.35 -27.50 -1.50
C LYS A 126 -20.91 -27.56 -1.02
N TRP A 127 -20.61 -26.82 0.06
CA TRP A 127 -19.30 -26.85 0.69
C TRP A 127 -19.09 -28.15 1.48
N LYS A 128 -17.99 -28.85 1.19
CA LYS A 128 -17.58 -30.07 1.88
C LYS A 128 -16.23 -29.85 2.55
N LYS A 129 -16.12 -30.29 3.81
CA LYS A 129 -14.86 -30.30 4.55
C LYS A 129 -13.84 -31.24 3.87
N LEU A 130 -12.58 -30.82 3.86
CA LEU A 130 -11.41 -31.61 3.50
C LEU A 130 -10.42 -31.64 4.67
N SER A 131 -9.53 -32.64 4.68
CA SER A 131 -8.28 -32.52 5.43
C SER A 131 -7.29 -31.65 4.65
N TRP A 132 -6.26 -31.13 5.33
CA TRP A 132 -5.15 -30.43 4.66
C TRP A 132 -4.42 -31.29 3.64
N GLU A 133 -4.20 -32.58 3.95
CA GLU A 133 -3.55 -33.51 3.03
C GLU A 133 -4.37 -33.65 1.74
N GLN A 134 -5.69 -33.87 1.86
CA GLN A 134 -6.58 -33.94 0.70
C GLN A 134 -6.58 -32.63 -0.09
N ALA A 135 -6.63 -31.48 0.59
CA ALA A 135 -6.64 -30.19 -0.07
C ALA A 135 -5.35 -29.92 -0.86
N ILE A 136 -4.18 -30.23 -0.29
CA ILE A 136 -2.88 -30.05 -0.96
C ILE A 136 -2.74 -31.03 -2.14
N GLU A 137 -3.16 -32.28 -1.97
CA GLU A 137 -3.12 -33.27 -3.05
C GLU A 137 -4.05 -32.88 -4.21
N GLU A 138 -5.34 -32.61 -3.94
CA GLU A 138 -6.33 -32.27 -4.98
C GLU A 138 -5.96 -30.97 -5.71
N VAL A 139 -5.59 -29.91 -4.98
CA VAL A 139 -5.18 -28.62 -5.59
C VAL A 139 -3.88 -28.79 -6.37
N GLY A 140 -2.87 -29.44 -5.77
CA GLY A 140 -1.56 -29.61 -6.39
C GLY A 140 -1.60 -30.49 -7.63
N ASP A 141 -2.39 -31.57 -7.63
CA ASP A 141 -2.60 -32.40 -8.81
C ASP A 141 -3.21 -31.62 -9.97
N LYS A 142 -4.21 -30.78 -9.68
CA LYS A 142 -4.82 -29.93 -10.71
C LYS A 142 -3.87 -28.85 -11.21
N VAL A 143 -3.05 -28.26 -10.34
CA VAL A 143 -1.97 -27.33 -10.75
C VAL A 143 -1.00 -28.02 -11.70
N LEU A 144 -0.53 -29.23 -11.36
CA LEU A 144 0.41 -29.99 -12.19
C LEU A 144 -0.21 -30.41 -13.52
N GLU A 145 -1.48 -30.81 -13.54
CA GLU A 145 -2.25 -31.09 -14.75
C GLU A 145 -2.31 -29.89 -15.68
N LEU A 146 -2.82 -28.75 -15.19
CA LEU A 146 -2.95 -27.52 -15.98
C LEU A 146 -1.59 -27.02 -16.46
N THR A 147 -0.53 -27.13 -15.64
CA THR A 147 0.82 -26.73 -16.04
C THR A 147 1.36 -27.61 -17.17
N ARG A 148 1.12 -28.92 -17.14
CA ARG A 148 1.53 -29.83 -18.23
C ARG A 148 0.79 -29.52 -19.54
N GLU A 149 -0.51 -29.28 -19.47
CA GLU A 149 -1.35 -29.06 -20.65
C GLU A 149 -1.21 -27.65 -21.23
N HIS A 150 -1.10 -26.65 -20.36
CA HIS A 150 -1.25 -25.24 -20.72
C HIS A 150 -0.03 -24.39 -20.37
N GLY A 151 0.90 -24.89 -19.56
CA GLY A 151 2.14 -24.19 -19.19
C GLY A 151 1.97 -23.37 -17.90
N PRO A 152 3.08 -22.87 -17.32
CA PRO A 152 3.05 -22.21 -16.02
C PRO A 152 2.25 -20.89 -16.02
N ASP A 153 2.25 -20.15 -17.13
CA ASP A 153 1.48 -18.91 -17.28
C ASP A 153 -0.04 -19.11 -17.34
N SER A 154 -0.53 -20.37 -17.37
CA SER A 154 -1.96 -20.68 -17.24
C SER A 154 -2.50 -20.51 -15.82
N ILE A 155 -1.63 -20.33 -14.83
CA ILE A 155 -1.98 -20.23 -13.42
C ILE A 155 -1.58 -18.85 -12.90
N TYR A 156 -2.49 -18.20 -12.20
CA TYR A 156 -2.26 -16.91 -11.58
C TYR A 156 -2.12 -17.05 -10.06
N TRP A 157 -1.02 -16.55 -9.52
CA TRP A 157 -0.71 -16.55 -8.09
C TRP A 157 -0.92 -15.15 -7.53
N LEU A 158 -2.15 -14.81 -7.10
CA LEU A 158 -2.39 -13.52 -6.48
C LEU A 158 -1.96 -13.59 -5.02
N GLY A 159 -0.96 -12.79 -4.66
CA GLY A 159 -0.47 -12.68 -3.30
C GLY A 159 -0.88 -11.35 -2.66
N SER A 160 -0.49 -11.15 -1.41
CA SER A 160 -1.17 -10.14 -0.60
C SER A 160 -0.28 -9.09 0.04
N ALA A 161 -0.81 -7.87 0.06
CA ALA A 161 -0.44 -6.79 0.96
C ALA A 161 -0.82 -7.03 2.42
N LYS A 162 -1.52 -8.13 2.74
CA LYS A 162 -1.82 -8.62 4.10
C LYS A 162 -0.78 -9.59 4.63
N PHE A 163 0.09 -10.11 3.75
CA PHE A 163 1.22 -10.91 4.17
C PHE A 163 2.18 -10.11 5.04
N SER A 164 2.91 -10.78 5.92
CA SER A 164 4.16 -10.26 6.44
C SER A 164 5.16 -10.05 5.29
N ASN A 165 6.24 -9.31 5.53
CA ASN A 165 7.32 -9.16 4.57
C ASN A 165 7.87 -10.53 4.17
N GLU A 166 8.09 -11.42 5.12
CA GLU A 166 8.65 -12.75 4.87
C GLU A 166 7.73 -13.58 3.96
N GLN A 167 6.42 -13.52 4.20
CA GLN A 167 5.41 -14.19 3.38
C GLN A 167 5.28 -13.56 1.97
N ALA A 168 5.34 -12.24 1.84
CA ALA A 168 5.29 -11.56 0.54
C ALA A 168 6.53 -11.88 -0.32
N TYR A 169 7.69 -11.93 0.30
CA TYR A 169 8.93 -12.37 -0.32
C TYR A 169 8.84 -13.82 -0.81
N LEU A 170 8.37 -14.73 0.06
CA LEU A 170 8.18 -16.14 -0.30
C LEU A 170 7.20 -16.31 -1.45
N MET A 171 6.08 -15.58 -1.48
CA MET A 171 5.14 -15.66 -2.60
C MET A 171 5.79 -15.21 -3.92
N ARG A 172 6.59 -14.14 -3.91
CA ARG A 172 7.27 -13.70 -5.12
C ARG A 172 8.31 -14.73 -5.60
N LYS A 173 9.09 -15.30 -4.68
CA LYS A 173 10.05 -16.37 -4.94
C LYS A 173 9.33 -17.64 -5.42
N PHE A 174 8.20 -17.99 -4.82
CA PHE A 174 7.35 -19.13 -5.21
C PHE A 174 6.91 -18.99 -6.66
N ALA A 175 6.34 -17.85 -7.07
CA ALA A 175 5.95 -17.62 -8.47
C ALA A 175 7.15 -17.66 -9.42
N ALA A 176 8.28 -17.10 -9.00
CA ALA A 176 9.53 -17.12 -9.77
C ALA A 176 10.02 -18.54 -10.05
N LEU A 177 10.08 -19.38 -9.01
CA LEU A 177 10.50 -20.77 -9.10
C LEU A 177 9.41 -21.66 -9.69
N PHE A 178 8.13 -21.28 -9.63
CA PHE A 178 7.07 -21.98 -10.35
C PHE A 178 7.23 -21.82 -11.87
N GLY A 179 7.71 -20.65 -12.32
CA GLY A 179 8.01 -20.37 -13.73
C GLY A 179 7.07 -19.35 -14.38
N THR A 180 6.52 -18.42 -13.61
CA THR A 180 5.58 -17.41 -14.13
C THR A 180 5.78 -16.02 -13.53
N ASN A 181 5.42 -15.00 -14.31
CA ASN A 181 5.27 -13.62 -13.84
C ASN A 181 3.78 -13.22 -13.66
N ASN A 182 2.82 -14.15 -13.81
CA ASN A 182 1.41 -13.95 -13.45
C ASN A 182 1.23 -14.01 -11.93
N VAL A 183 1.80 -13.00 -11.27
CA VAL A 183 1.78 -12.76 -9.83
C VAL A 183 1.66 -11.25 -9.63
N ASP A 184 0.85 -10.83 -8.68
CA ASP A 184 0.67 -9.40 -8.36
C ASP A 184 0.11 -9.30 -6.94
N HIS A 185 -0.13 -8.07 -6.47
CA HIS A 185 -0.85 -7.80 -5.22
C HIS A 185 -1.64 -6.49 -5.29
N GLN A 186 -2.23 -6.08 -4.17
CA GLN A 186 -3.12 -4.92 -4.06
C GLN A 186 -2.46 -3.58 -4.45
N ALA A 187 -1.12 -3.46 -4.51
CA ALA A 187 -0.54 -2.22 -5.00
C ALA A 187 -0.95 -1.93 -6.44
N ARG A 188 -1.18 -2.96 -7.28
CA ARG A 188 -1.69 -2.80 -8.64
C ARG A 188 -2.94 -1.96 -8.72
N ILE A 189 -3.87 -2.18 -7.79
CA ILE A 189 -5.17 -1.50 -7.68
C ILE A 189 -5.18 -0.40 -6.60
N CYS A 190 -4.01 0.01 -6.10
CA CYS A 190 -3.91 1.02 -5.04
C CYS A 190 -2.86 2.09 -5.33
N HIS A 191 -1.58 1.72 -5.49
CA HIS A 191 -0.44 2.65 -5.56
C HIS A 191 0.50 2.44 -6.76
N SER A 192 0.23 1.52 -7.68
CA SER A 192 1.16 1.22 -8.79
C SER A 192 1.50 2.47 -9.63
N THR A 193 0.53 3.35 -9.91
CA THR A 193 0.76 4.64 -10.60
C THR A 193 1.64 5.58 -9.80
N THR A 194 1.51 5.61 -8.48
CA THR A 194 2.46 6.32 -7.60
C THR A 194 3.84 5.71 -7.72
N VAL A 195 3.97 4.39 -7.59
CA VAL A 195 5.27 3.73 -7.64
C VAL A 195 5.98 4.06 -8.95
N ALA A 196 5.26 3.97 -10.09
CA ALA A 196 5.81 4.30 -11.39
C ALA A 196 6.11 5.80 -11.53
N GLY A 197 5.15 6.69 -11.27
CA GLY A 197 5.30 8.14 -11.46
C GLY A 197 6.37 8.76 -10.58
N VAL A 198 6.36 8.41 -9.28
CA VAL A 198 7.28 8.96 -8.29
C VAL A 198 8.69 8.41 -8.47
N ALA A 199 8.83 7.09 -8.70
CA ALA A 199 10.16 6.50 -8.97
C ALA A 199 10.78 7.06 -10.25
N ASN A 200 9.98 7.36 -11.27
CA ASN A 200 10.48 7.96 -12.50
C ASN A 200 10.74 9.47 -12.39
N THR A 201 10.25 10.13 -11.34
CA THR A 201 10.60 11.50 -11.02
C THR A 201 11.94 11.55 -10.29
N TRP A 202 12.15 10.83 -9.19
CA TRP A 202 13.38 10.99 -8.36
C TRP A 202 14.03 9.69 -7.83
N GLY A 203 13.56 8.52 -8.29
CA GLY A 203 14.28 7.25 -8.14
C GLY A 203 13.56 6.19 -7.31
N TYR A 204 12.80 6.55 -6.28
CA TYR A 204 12.01 5.63 -5.46
C TYR A 204 10.53 6.02 -5.44
N GLY A 205 9.66 5.01 -5.53
CA GLY A 205 8.23 5.18 -5.60
C GLY A 205 7.53 5.31 -4.24
N ALA A 206 8.27 5.61 -3.17
CA ALA A 206 7.81 5.58 -1.78
C ALA A 206 7.43 6.96 -1.22
N MET A 207 6.73 6.96 -0.07
CA MET A 207 6.55 8.17 0.74
C MET A 207 7.91 8.75 1.10
N THR A 208 8.11 10.06 0.89
CA THR A 208 9.43 10.68 1.08
C THR A 208 9.77 10.92 2.54
N ASN A 209 8.79 11.21 3.39
CA ASN A 209 9.00 11.54 4.80
C ASN A 209 8.30 10.48 5.70
N SER A 210 8.01 10.85 6.95
CA SER A 210 7.30 10.00 7.92
C SER A 210 6.07 10.71 8.48
N PHE A 211 5.13 9.96 9.07
CA PHE A 211 3.98 10.57 9.76
C PHE A 211 4.43 11.55 10.85
N ASN A 212 5.49 11.22 11.59
CA ASN A 212 6.02 12.03 12.68
C ASN A 212 6.63 13.34 12.19
N ASP A 213 7.37 13.29 11.07
CA ASP A 213 7.96 14.49 10.48
C ASP A 213 6.91 15.50 9.99
N MET A 214 5.66 15.05 9.75
CA MET A 214 4.56 15.95 9.39
C MET A 214 4.24 16.98 10.48
N HIS A 215 4.67 16.79 11.74
CA HIS A 215 4.54 17.81 12.80
C HIS A 215 5.20 19.14 12.40
N ASN A 216 6.20 19.10 11.54
CA ASN A 216 6.97 20.26 11.09
C ASN A 216 6.39 20.94 9.83
N CYS A 217 5.29 20.41 9.26
CA CYS A 217 4.65 21.00 8.08
C CYS A 217 4.16 22.42 8.38
N ARG A 218 4.31 23.33 7.40
CA ARG A 218 3.70 24.68 7.42
C ARG A 218 2.49 24.77 6.51
N SER A 219 2.38 23.90 5.51
CA SER A 219 1.16 23.69 4.74
C SER A 219 1.01 22.21 4.37
N ILE A 220 -0.22 21.75 4.23
CA ILE A 220 -0.55 20.39 3.83
C ILE A 220 -1.68 20.45 2.80
N LEU A 221 -1.40 20.02 1.58
CA LEU A 221 -2.40 19.84 0.52
C LEU A 221 -2.85 18.38 0.49
N PHE A 222 -4.08 18.12 0.94
CA PHE A 222 -4.76 16.86 0.68
C PHE A 222 -5.43 16.92 -0.68
N ILE A 223 -4.95 16.15 -1.64
CA ILE A 223 -5.60 15.95 -2.93
C ILE A 223 -5.62 14.45 -3.25
N GLY A 224 -6.81 13.91 -3.48
CA GLY A 224 -6.98 12.48 -3.64
C GLY A 224 -6.68 11.65 -2.35
N SER A 225 -6.84 12.25 -1.17
CA SER A 225 -6.67 11.61 0.14
C SER A 225 -7.72 12.04 1.14
N ASN A 226 -8.18 11.10 1.97
CA ASN A 226 -9.12 11.34 3.06
C ASN A 226 -8.65 10.62 4.34
N PRO A 227 -7.59 11.11 4.99
CA PRO A 227 -6.95 10.44 6.13
C PRO A 227 -7.87 10.31 7.36
N SER A 228 -8.88 11.17 7.55
CA SER A 228 -9.81 11.01 8.67
C SER A 228 -10.62 9.71 8.62
N GLU A 229 -10.72 9.09 7.44
CA GLU A 229 -11.41 7.81 7.25
C GLU A 229 -10.42 6.69 6.91
N ALA A 230 -9.47 6.96 6.01
CA ALA A 230 -8.53 5.96 5.51
C ALA A 230 -7.31 5.74 6.43
N HIS A 231 -6.88 6.76 7.18
CA HIS A 231 -5.69 6.74 8.04
C HIS A 231 -5.91 7.50 9.36
N PRO A 232 -6.93 7.18 10.16
CA PRO A 232 -7.41 8.12 11.19
C PRO A 232 -6.36 8.45 12.24
N VAL A 233 -5.48 7.51 12.58
CA VAL A 233 -4.40 7.76 13.55
C VAL A 233 -3.34 8.69 12.97
N ALA A 234 -3.12 8.75 11.66
CA ALA A 234 -2.24 9.74 11.03
C ALA A 234 -2.73 11.18 11.27
N MET A 235 -4.05 11.39 11.44
CA MET A 235 -4.61 12.71 11.74
C MET A 235 -4.07 13.31 13.03
N GLN A 236 -3.61 12.52 14.01
CA GLN A 236 -2.98 13.09 15.19
C GLN A 236 -1.73 13.91 14.82
N HIS A 237 -0.94 13.44 13.86
CA HIS A 237 0.28 14.12 13.44
C HIS A 237 -0.05 15.39 12.64
N ILE A 238 -1.05 15.29 11.78
CA ILE A 238 -1.54 16.41 10.96
C ILE A 238 -2.14 17.52 11.83
N LEU A 239 -2.95 17.15 12.83
CA LEU A 239 -3.56 18.12 13.75
C LEU A 239 -2.53 18.75 14.69
N LEU A 240 -1.50 18.00 15.11
CA LEU A 240 -0.37 18.57 15.84
C LEU A 240 0.40 19.60 15.00
N ALA A 241 0.57 19.36 13.69
CA ALA A 241 1.15 20.36 12.80
C ALA A 241 0.29 21.63 12.74
N LYS A 242 -1.04 21.47 12.67
CA LYS A 242 -1.98 22.60 12.71
C LYS A 242 -1.89 23.39 14.01
N GLU A 243 -1.84 22.71 15.16
CA GLU A 243 -1.83 23.35 16.47
C GLU A 243 -0.48 23.96 16.85
N ARG A 244 0.63 23.29 16.53
CA ARG A 244 1.99 23.67 16.99
C ARG A 244 2.76 24.48 15.95
N SER A 245 2.58 24.14 14.68
CA SER A 245 3.31 24.73 13.57
C SER A 245 2.46 25.72 12.76
N ASN A 246 1.21 25.96 13.19
CA ASN A 246 0.21 26.76 12.47
C ASN A 246 0.06 26.30 11.01
N ALA A 247 0.10 24.99 10.78
CA ALA A 247 0.04 24.45 9.42
C ALA A 247 -1.29 24.80 8.73
N GLU A 248 -1.21 25.31 7.51
CA GLU A 248 -2.36 25.54 6.64
C GLU A 248 -2.83 24.19 6.04
N ILE A 249 -3.97 23.68 6.50
CA ILE A 249 -4.57 22.46 5.94
C ILE A 249 -5.50 22.82 4.79
N ILE A 250 -5.18 22.35 3.59
CA ILE A 250 -5.99 22.53 2.38
C ILE A 250 -6.50 21.16 1.93
N VAL A 251 -7.80 21.05 1.67
CA VAL A 251 -8.43 19.82 1.17
C VAL A 251 -9.08 20.08 -0.18
N VAL A 252 -8.63 19.34 -1.19
CA VAL A 252 -9.12 19.35 -2.56
C VAL A 252 -9.75 17.99 -2.83
N ASP A 253 -11.07 17.93 -2.80
CA ASP A 253 -11.84 16.68 -2.91
C ASP A 253 -13.20 16.96 -3.55
N PRO A 254 -13.72 16.10 -4.44
CA PRO A 254 -15.06 16.27 -5.01
C PRO A 254 -16.16 16.26 -3.94
N ARG A 255 -15.86 15.77 -2.73
CA ARG A 255 -16.77 15.70 -1.59
C ARG A 255 -16.29 16.54 -0.42
N PHE A 256 -17.24 17.06 0.35
CA PHE A 256 -16.95 17.58 1.69
C PHE A 256 -16.80 16.40 2.67
N THR A 257 -15.58 15.93 2.86
CA THR A 257 -15.25 14.76 3.69
C THR A 257 -15.05 15.08 5.16
N ARG A 258 -14.89 14.05 6.01
CA ARG A 258 -14.48 14.24 7.43
C ARG A 258 -13.12 14.93 7.55
N THR A 259 -12.23 14.78 6.56
CA THR A 259 -10.97 15.54 6.48
C THR A 259 -11.21 16.99 6.10
N ALA A 260 -12.09 17.27 5.12
CA ALA A 260 -12.46 18.64 4.76
C ALA A 260 -13.01 19.44 5.95
N ALA A 261 -13.78 18.79 6.84
CA ALA A 261 -14.29 19.39 8.07
C ALA A 261 -13.19 19.85 9.06
N LYS A 262 -11.93 19.44 8.86
CA LYS A 262 -10.76 19.86 9.65
C LYS A 262 -9.86 20.86 8.91
N ALA A 263 -10.17 21.18 7.67
CA ALA A 263 -9.35 22.03 6.81
C ALA A 263 -9.46 23.51 7.19
N ASN A 264 -8.44 24.30 6.84
CA ASN A 264 -8.49 25.75 6.77
C ASN A 264 -9.20 26.19 5.48
N LYS A 265 -8.98 25.45 4.39
CA LYS A 265 -9.58 25.67 3.08
C LYS A 265 -10.06 24.35 2.47
N TYR A 266 -11.31 24.32 2.04
CA TYR A 266 -11.85 23.25 1.19
C TYR A 266 -12.07 23.80 -0.22
N VAL A 267 -11.68 23.02 -1.22
CA VAL A 267 -11.96 23.27 -2.64
C VAL A 267 -12.60 22.01 -3.22
N ARG A 268 -13.76 22.19 -3.85
CA ARG A 268 -14.40 21.13 -4.63
C ARG A 268 -13.89 21.17 -6.05
N LEU A 269 -13.36 20.06 -6.55
CA LEU A 269 -13.00 19.90 -7.96
C LEU A 269 -13.89 18.85 -8.64
N ARG A 270 -14.05 18.97 -9.96
CA ARG A 270 -14.60 17.89 -10.79
C ARG A 270 -13.69 16.65 -10.75
N PRO A 271 -14.21 15.44 -10.48
CA PRO A 271 -13.41 14.22 -10.52
C PRO A 271 -12.66 14.04 -11.85
N GLY A 272 -11.37 13.65 -11.79
CA GLY A 272 -10.54 13.37 -12.96
C GLY A 272 -9.84 14.60 -13.56
N THR A 273 -9.79 15.70 -12.83
CA THR A 273 -9.20 16.98 -13.31
C THR A 273 -7.98 17.43 -12.53
N ASP A 274 -7.37 16.53 -11.78
CA ASP A 274 -6.27 16.81 -10.85
C ASP A 274 -5.07 17.45 -11.56
N VAL A 275 -4.70 17.00 -12.77
CA VAL A 275 -3.59 17.61 -13.55
C VAL A 275 -3.88 19.07 -13.86
N ALA A 276 -5.06 19.39 -14.40
CA ALA A 276 -5.45 20.75 -14.72
C ALA A 276 -5.48 21.65 -13.48
N TYR A 277 -5.94 21.11 -12.35
CA TYR A 277 -5.89 21.81 -11.06
C TYR A 277 -4.44 22.13 -10.65
N ILE A 278 -3.53 21.16 -10.68
CA ILE A 278 -2.13 21.39 -10.31
C ILE A 278 -1.44 22.37 -11.27
N TRP A 279 -1.73 22.29 -12.57
CA TRP A 279 -1.24 23.27 -13.55
C TRP A 279 -1.77 24.68 -13.28
N GLY A 280 -3.03 24.84 -12.87
CA GLY A 280 -3.54 26.13 -12.43
C GLY A 280 -2.83 26.68 -11.19
N LEU A 281 -2.47 25.83 -10.22
CA LEU A 281 -1.66 26.26 -9.07
C LEU A 281 -0.26 26.72 -9.51
N LEU A 282 0.40 25.94 -10.36
CA LEU A 282 1.72 26.29 -10.88
C LEU A 282 1.69 27.53 -11.76
N TRP A 283 0.62 27.77 -12.50
CA TRP A 283 0.43 28.99 -13.29
C TRP A 283 0.55 30.21 -12.38
N HIS A 284 -0.21 30.25 -11.27
CA HIS A 284 -0.10 31.34 -10.30
C HIS A 284 1.26 31.39 -9.61
N ILE A 285 1.88 30.26 -9.29
CA ILE A 285 3.21 30.22 -8.66
C ILE A 285 4.25 30.87 -9.58
N PHE A 286 4.28 30.48 -10.87
CA PHE A 286 5.26 31.00 -11.83
C PHE A 286 5.01 32.46 -12.21
N GLU A 287 3.75 32.86 -12.44
CA GLU A 287 3.41 34.27 -12.76
C GLU A 287 3.76 35.23 -11.63
N ASN A 288 3.83 34.75 -10.39
CA ASN A 288 4.18 35.57 -9.22
C ASN A 288 5.62 35.37 -8.73
N GLY A 289 6.44 34.54 -9.39
CA GLY A 289 7.81 34.23 -8.97
C GLY A 289 7.89 33.58 -7.58
N TRP A 290 6.94 32.70 -7.25
CA TRP A 290 6.84 32.04 -5.94
C TRP A 290 7.55 30.69 -5.87
N GLU A 291 8.09 30.20 -6.99
CA GLU A 291 8.90 29.00 -7.04
C GLU A 291 10.25 29.15 -6.32
N ASP A 292 10.90 28.03 -6.06
CA ASP A 292 12.28 27.96 -5.57
C ASP A 292 13.26 27.82 -6.73
N GLU A 293 13.66 28.95 -7.32
CA GLU A 293 14.56 28.97 -8.48
C GLU A 293 15.90 28.26 -8.21
N ALA A 294 16.47 28.46 -7.02
CA ALA A 294 17.73 27.83 -6.63
C ALA A 294 17.58 26.32 -6.55
N TYR A 295 16.51 25.82 -5.92
CA TYR A 295 16.24 24.39 -5.85
C TYR A 295 16.03 23.79 -7.25
N ILE A 296 15.24 24.46 -8.10
CA ILE A 296 14.96 24.02 -9.46
C ILE A 296 16.28 23.89 -10.24
N GLN A 297 17.11 24.93 -10.24
CA GLN A 297 18.39 24.95 -10.94
C GLN A 297 19.28 23.79 -10.50
N GLN A 298 19.44 23.61 -9.19
CA GLN A 298 20.36 22.63 -8.61
C GLN A 298 19.88 21.19 -8.77
N ARG A 299 18.57 20.95 -8.66
CA ARG A 299 18.02 19.62 -8.38
C ARG A 299 16.91 19.16 -9.33
N VAL A 300 16.48 19.95 -10.31
CA VAL A 300 15.36 19.59 -11.19
C VAL A 300 15.75 19.69 -12.66
N TYR A 301 15.42 18.65 -13.42
CA TYR A 301 15.57 18.60 -14.87
C TYR A 301 14.21 18.65 -15.56
N GLY A 302 14.07 19.50 -16.57
CA GLY A 302 12.88 19.58 -17.42
C GLY A 302 11.77 20.53 -16.92
N MET A 303 12.10 21.52 -16.08
CA MET A 303 11.12 22.48 -15.57
C MET A 303 10.66 23.49 -16.63
N GLU A 304 11.49 23.79 -17.63
CA GLU A 304 11.10 24.70 -18.72
C GLU A 304 9.99 24.09 -19.60
N GLU A 305 10.03 22.78 -19.84
CA GLU A 305 8.96 22.06 -20.52
C GLU A 305 7.68 22.01 -19.67
N VAL A 306 7.80 21.97 -18.34
CA VAL A 306 6.64 22.14 -17.43
C VAL A 306 6.06 23.54 -17.57
N ARG A 307 6.87 24.61 -17.54
CA ARG A 307 6.39 25.99 -17.72
C ARG A 307 5.64 26.15 -19.04
N ALA A 308 6.15 25.56 -20.12
CA ALA A 308 5.51 25.58 -21.44
C ALA A 308 4.16 24.85 -21.46
N GLU A 309 4.01 23.76 -20.70
CA GLU A 309 2.73 23.07 -20.56
C GLU A 309 1.76 23.87 -19.67
N VAL A 310 2.22 24.36 -18.53
CA VAL A 310 1.44 25.16 -17.56
C VAL A 310 0.88 26.44 -18.18
N ALA A 311 1.61 27.07 -19.11
CA ALA A 311 1.14 28.26 -19.82
C ALA A 311 -0.17 28.03 -20.62
N LYS A 312 -0.53 26.78 -20.92
CA LYS A 312 -1.79 26.41 -21.58
C LYS A 312 -2.98 26.34 -20.64
N PHE A 313 -2.77 26.49 -19.33
CA PHE A 313 -3.78 26.42 -18.28
C PHE A 313 -3.93 27.77 -17.56
N PRO A 314 -4.25 28.88 -18.27
CA PRO A 314 -4.60 30.11 -17.60
C PRO A 314 -5.89 29.93 -16.77
N PRO A 315 -6.20 30.84 -15.83
CA PRO A 315 -7.29 30.65 -14.88
C PRO A 315 -8.65 30.31 -15.51
N ALA A 316 -9.01 30.95 -16.62
CA ALA A 316 -10.27 30.67 -17.33
C ALA A 316 -10.35 29.24 -17.88
N GLU A 317 -9.22 28.68 -18.33
CA GLU A 317 -9.18 27.31 -18.85
C GLU A 317 -9.22 26.28 -17.71
N VAL A 318 -8.53 26.58 -16.60
CA VAL A 318 -8.60 25.77 -15.38
C VAL A 318 -10.03 25.71 -14.84
N GLU A 319 -10.72 26.85 -14.78
CA GLU A 319 -12.12 26.92 -14.36
C GLU A 319 -13.03 26.13 -15.31
N ARG A 320 -12.83 26.24 -16.63
CA ARG A 320 -13.58 25.47 -17.65
C ARG A 320 -13.46 23.96 -17.44
N ILE A 321 -12.27 23.48 -17.10
CA ILE A 321 -11.98 22.05 -16.93
C ILE A 321 -12.43 21.55 -15.56
N THR A 322 -12.01 22.24 -14.50
CA THR A 322 -12.07 21.74 -13.10
C THR A 322 -13.33 22.20 -12.37
N GLY A 323 -13.94 23.30 -12.80
CA GLY A 323 -15.01 24.00 -12.08
C GLY A 323 -14.52 24.86 -10.90
N VAL A 324 -13.20 24.99 -10.70
CA VAL A 324 -12.62 25.80 -9.61
C VAL A 324 -12.35 27.22 -10.10
N ALA A 325 -12.91 28.20 -9.39
CA ALA A 325 -12.73 29.62 -9.72
C ALA A 325 -11.29 30.09 -9.48
N GLU A 326 -10.83 31.06 -10.29
CA GLU A 326 -9.49 31.66 -10.16
C GLU A 326 -9.18 32.12 -8.74
N ALA A 327 -10.14 32.76 -8.06
CA ALA A 327 -9.92 33.28 -6.72
C ALA A 327 -9.53 32.18 -5.71
N ASP A 328 -10.12 30.98 -5.84
CA ASP A 328 -9.78 29.83 -5.01
C ASP A 328 -8.42 29.24 -5.38
N MET A 329 -8.12 29.16 -6.68
CA MET A 329 -6.80 28.72 -7.18
C MET A 329 -5.68 29.61 -6.65
N LEU A 330 -5.85 30.94 -6.75
CA LEU A 330 -4.89 31.92 -6.28
C LEU A 330 -4.72 31.88 -4.75
N ASP A 331 -5.81 31.74 -3.98
CA ASP A 331 -5.74 31.60 -2.51
C ASP A 331 -4.94 30.36 -2.12
N VAL A 332 -5.21 29.21 -2.76
CA VAL A 332 -4.46 27.98 -2.48
C VAL A 332 -3.00 28.11 -2.89
N ALA A 333 -2.69 28.59 -4.09
CA ALA A 333 -1.32 28.79 -4.56
C ALA A 333 -0.53 29.70 -3.59
N ARG A 334 -1.15 30.78 -3.11
CA ARG A 334 -0.58 31.68 -2.13
C ARG A 334 -0.34 31.01 -0.77
N ARG A 335 -1.31 30.24 -0.27
CA ARG A 335 -1.14 29.51 1.01
C ARG A 335 0.03 28.54 0.93
N LEU A 336 0.17 27.80 -0.17
CA LEU A 336 1.26 26.84 -0.36
C LEU A 336 2.62 27.53 -0.47
N SER A 337 2.72 28.61 -1.25
CA SER A 337 3.99 29.33 -1.44
C SER A 337 4.47 30.07 -0.19
N GLN A 338 3.56 30.67 0.57
CA GLN A 338 3.89 31.46 1.77
C GLN A 338 4.14 30.62 3.02
N ASN A 339 3.68 29.35 3.04
CA ASN A 339 3.79 28.46 4.20
C ASN A 339 4.64 27.23 3.87
N ARG A 340 5.93 27.46 3.63
CA ARG A 340 6.94 26.42 3.35
C ARG A 340 7.78 26.08 4.60
N PRO A 341 8.25 24.83 4.78
CA PRO A 341 8.04 23.69 3.88
C PRO A 341 6.60 23.18 3.91
N GLY A 342 6.09 22.84 2.73
CA GLY A 342 4.75 22.29 2.51
C GLY A 342 4.80 20.82 2.11
N SER A 343 3.68 20.13 2.23
CA SER A 343 3.56 18.73 1.80
C SER A 343 2.30 18.48 0.98
N VAL A 344 2.42 17.65 -0.05
CA VAL A 344 1.26 17.08 -0.76
C VAL A 344 1.01 15.66 -0.25
N VAL A 345 -0.24 15.40 0.15
CA VAL A 345 -0.71 14.10 0.64
C VAL A 345 -1.77 13.54 -0.29
N TRP A 346 -1.49 12.36 -0.84
CA TRP A 346 -2.45 11.64 -1.70
C TRP A 346 -2.54 10.15 -1.34
N CYS A 347 -3.59 9.51 -1.83
CA CYS A 347 -3.81 8.08 -1.80
C CYS A 347 -4.54 7.65 -3.08
N MET A 348 -5.62 6.86 -2.96
CA MET A 348 -6.36 6.31 -4.09
C MET A 348 -7.17 7.31 -4.90
N GLY A 349 -7.46 8.49 -4.35
CA GLY A 349 -8.15 9.54 -5.11
C GLY A 349 -7.28 10.12 -6.22
N GLY A 350 -5.95 10.08 -6.09
CA GLY A 350 -5.03 10.52 -7.15
C GLY A 350 -4.55 9.39 -8.05
N THR A 351 -4.59 8.13 -7.61
CA THR A 351 -3.95 7.01 -8.34
C THR A 351 -4.88 6.22 -9.24
N GLN A 352 -6.17 6.12 -8.92
CA GLN A 352 -7.10 5.22 -9.62
C GLN A 352 -7.87 5.91 -10.74
N HIS A 353 -7.11 6.36 -11.72
CA HIS A 353 -7.57 7.01 -12.95
C HIS A 353 -6.79 6.40 -14.11
N THR A 354 -7.35 6.47 -15.31
CA THR A 354 -6.63 6.23 -16.57
C THR A 354 -5.42 7.16 -16.71
N THR A 355 -5.43 8.31 -16.03
CA THR A 355 -4.35 9.30 -15.94
C THR A 355 -3.59 9.28 -14.60
N GLY A 356 -3.69 8.21 -13.80
CA GLY A 356 -3.12 8.18 -12.44
C GLY A 356 -1.61 8.46 -12.40
N ASN A 357 -0.84 8.01 -13.40
CA ASN A 357 0.58 8.34 -13.50
C ASN A 357 0.82 9.84 -13.75
N ASN A 358 -0.03 10.51 -14.54
CA ASN A 358 0.03 11.96 -14.76
C ASN A 358 -0.30 12.73 -13.47
N ASN A 359 -1.36 12.34 -12.75
CA ASN A 359 -1.75 12.95 -11.48
C ASN A 359 -0.60 12.93 -10.47
N THR A 360 -0.05 11.73 -10.21
CA THR A 360 1.02 11.56 -9.21
C THR A 360 2.29 12.33 -9.59
N ARG A 361 2.61 12.44 -10.88
CA ARG A 361 3.74 13.25 -11.35
C ARG A 361 3.48 14.75 -11.24
N ALA A 362 2.26 15.22 -11.52
CA ALA A 362 1.91 16.62 -11.32
C ALA A 362 2.08 17.03 -9.85
N TYR A 363 1.64 16.18 -8.90
CA TYR A 363 1.85 16.41 -7.46
C TYR A 363 3.34 16.53 -7.11
N CYS A 364 4.18 15.66 -7.65
CA CYS A 364 5.62 15.72 -7.46
C CYS A 364 6.22 17.00 -8.04
N ILE A 365 5.80 17.42 -9.23
CA ILE A 365 6.30 18.62 -9.91
C ILE A 365 5.95 19.88 -9.11
N LEU A 366 4.76 19.94 -8.51
CA LEU A 366 4.39 21.02 -7.58
C LEU A 366 5.37 21.11 -6.40
N GLU A 367 5.67 19.98 -5.77
CA GLU A 367 6.61 19.92 -4.65
C GLU A 367 8.06 20.26 -5.06
N LEU A 368 8.46 19.93 -6.28
CA LEU A 368 9.76 20.32 -6.85
C LEU A 368 9.84 21.81 -7.14
N ALA A 369 8.78 22.39 -7.72
CA ALA A 369 8.70 23.83 -7.97
C ALA A 369 8.77 24.64 -6.67
N LEU A 370 8.16 24.12 -5.60
CA LEU A 370 8.22 24.70 -4.25
C LEU A 370 9.39 24.16 -3.40
N GLY A 371 10.38 23.47 -3.97
CA GLY A 371 11.60 23.05 -3.24
C GLY A 371 11.36 22.27 -1.93
N ASN A 372 10.26 21.52 -1.82
CA ASN A 372 9.81 20.89 -0.56
C ASN A 372 10.37 19.47 -0.37
N ILE A 373 10.84 18.80 -1.44
CA ILE A 373 11.37 17.43 -1.36
C ILE A 373 12.74 17.40 -0.69
N GLY A 374 12.92 16.47 0.26
CA GLY A 374 14.16 16.35 1.05
C GLY A 374 14.24 17.35 2.20
N LYS A 375 13.11 17.90 2.65
CA LYS A 375 13.01 18.82 3.80
C LYS A 375 12.16 18.20 4.91
N SER A 376 12.53 18.47 6.15
CA SER A 376 11.68 18.17 7.31
C SER A 376 10.43 19.05 7.28
N GLY A 377 9.25 18.45 7.47
CA GLY A 377 7.96 19.12 7.30
C GLY A 377 7.57 19.35 5.82
N GLY A 378 8.36 18.83 4.88
CA GLY A 378 8.05 18.88 3.46
C GLY A 378 7.49 17.56 2.93
N GLY A 379 7.57 17.39 1.61
CA GLY A 379 7.63 16.08 0.99
C GLY A 379 6.34 15.61 0.33
N ALA A 380 6.51 14.58 -0.50
CA ALA A 380 5.43 13.79 -1.05
C ALA A 380 5.02 12.72 -0.02
N ASN A 381 3.98 13.01 0.76
CA ASN A 381 3.52 12.17 1.85
C ASN A 381 2.41 11.22 1.38
N ILE A 382 2.83 10.05 0.90
CA ILE A 382 1.98 9.12 0.17
C ILE A 382 1.42 8.07 1.12
N PHE A 383 0.17 8.26 1.56
CA PHE A 383 -0.43 7.35 2.51
C PHE A 383 -0.84 6.04 1.82
N ARG A 384 -0.14 4.96 2.16
CA ARG A 384 -0.34 3.62 1.59
C ARG A 384 -1.66 3.00 2.04
N GLY A 385 -2.17 2.02 1.30
CA GLY A 385 -3.43 1.34 1.62
C GLY A 385 -3.32 0.38 2.81
N HIS A 386 -3.25 -0.92 2.52
CA HIS A 386 -3.07 -1.99 3.50
C HIS A 386 -1.82 -1.79 4.35
N ASP A 387 -1.83 -2.40 5.54
CA ASP A 387 -0.74 -2.40 6.53
C ASP A 387 0.63 -2.71 5.92
N ASN A 388 0.73 -3.71 5.03
CA ASN A 388 2.00 -4.12 4.41
C ASN A 388 2.08 -3.91 2.89
N VAL A 389 1.25 -3.04 2.28
CA VAL A 389 1.33 -2.82 0.82
C VAL A 389 2.69 -2.24 0.41
N GLN A 390 3.35 -1.47 1.28
CA GLN A 390 4.71 -0.99 1.03
C GLN A 390 5.69 -2.16 1.00
N GLY A 391 5.67 -3.02 2.01
CA GLY A 391 6.58 -4.17 2.10
C GLY A 391 6.39 -5.18 0.99
N ALA A 392 5.15 -5.55 0.67
CA ALA A 392 4.88 -6.44 -0.46
C ALA A 392 5.32 -5.85 -1.81
N THR A 393 5.26 -4.51 -1.97
CA THR A 393 5.84 -3.83 -3.14
C THR A 393 7.37 -3.85 -3.12
N ASP A 394 7.98 -3.57 -1.97
CA ASP A 394 9.44 -3.60 -1.78
C ASP A 394 10.00 -4.99 -2.12
N LEU A 395 9.26 -6.04 -1.78
CA LEU A 395 9.61 -7.43 -2.02
C LEU A 395 9.20 -7.94 -3.40
N GLY A 396 8.74 -7.03 -4.26
CA GLY A 396 8.57 -7.28 -5.69
C GLY A 396 7.44 -8.24 -6.01
N LEU A 397 6.42 -8.39 -5.16
CA LEU A 397 5.22 -9.19 -5.40
C LEU A 397 4.32 -8.52 -6.46
N MET A 398 4.86 -8.33 -7.65
CA MET A 398 4.29 -7.58 -8.76
C MET A 398 4.63 -8.30 -10.07
N SER A 399 3.80 -8.11 -11.07
CA SER A 399 3.93 -8.80 -12.36
C SER A 399 5.14 -8.35 -13.22
N HIS A 400 5.93 -7.38 -12.76
CA HIS A 400 6.97 -6.70 -13.55
C HIS A 400 8.28 -6.46 -12.78
N SER A 401 8.44 -7.05 -11.59
CA SER A 401 9.64 -6.85 -10.78
C SER A 401 10.03 -8.08 -9.97
N LEU A 402 11.28 -8.07 -9.52
CA LEU A 402 11.86 -8.92 -8.48
C LEU A 402 12.03 -8.12 -7.19
N PRO A 403 12.28 -8.77 -6.03
CA PRO A 403 12.42 -8.07 -4.77
C PRO A 403 13.49 -6.98 -4.84
N GLY A 404 13.32 -5.88 -4.10
CA GLY A 404 14.18 -4.70 -4.14
C GLY A 404 13.94 -3.78 -5.35
N TYR A 405 12.83 -3.89 -6.08
CA TYR A 405 12.62 -3.13 -7.33
C TYR A 405 13.65 -3.45 -8.43
N TYR A 406 14.22 -4.66 -8.40
CA TYR A 406 14.95 -5.17 -9.56
C TYR A 406 13.94 -5.46 -10.68
N GLY A 407 14.27 -5.10 -11.92
CA GLY A 407 13.44 -5.46 -13.08
C GLY A 407 13.52 -6.94 -13.42
N LEU A 408 12.95 -7.33 -14.57
CA LEU A 408 12.99 -8.72 -15.06
C LEU A 408 14.16 -8.99 -16.04
N SER A 409 15.19 -8.13 -16.05
CA SER A 409 16.35 -8.33 -16.92
C SER A 409 17.17 -9.54 -16.49
N GLU A 410 17.94 -10.12 -17.42
CA GLU A 410 18.81 -11.26 -17.12
C GLU A 410 19.77 -10.99 -15.95
N GLY A 411 20.34 -9.79 -15.87
CA GLY A 411 21.22 -9.38 -14.77
C GLY A 411 20.51 -9.36 -13.41
N ALA A 412 19.24 -8.95 -13.38
CA ALA A 412 18.42 -8.98 -12.16
C ALA A 412 18.08 -10.41 -11.74
N TRP A 413 17.78 -11.29 -12.69
CA TRP A 413 17.59 -12.71 -12.41
C TRP A 413 18.87 -13.37 -11.91
N LYS A 414 20.01 -13.15 -12.56
CA LYS A 414 21.31 -13.66 -12.11
C LYS A 414 21.70 -13.15 -10.73
N HIS A 415 21.29 -11.94 -10.35
CA HIS A 415 21.44 -11.43 -8.99
C HIS A 415 20.63 -12.26 -8.00
N TRP A 416 19.33 -12.43 -8.23
CA TRP A 416 18.46 -13.17 -7.32
C TRP A 416 18.73 -14.68 -7.30
N SER A 417 19.14 -15.29 -8.42
CA SER A 417 19.65 -16.67 -8.48
C SER A 417 20.81 -16.89 -7.51
N LYS A 418 21.75 -15.94 -7.45
CA LYS A 418 22.89 -16.01 -6.51
C LYS A 418 22.44 -15.86 -5.06
N VAL A 419 21.53 -14.92 -4.78
CA VAL A 419 20.96 -14.73 -3.43
C VAL A 419 20.22 -15.98 -2.96
N TRP A 420 19.40 -16.58 -3.83
CA TRP A 420 18.64 -17.80 -3.54
C TRP A 420 19.49 -19.06 -3.52
N ASN A 421 20.74 -18.98 -4.00
CA ASN A 421 21.62 -20.13 -4.21
C ASN A 421 20.94 -21.22 -5.08
N VAL A 422 20.34 -20.76 -6.19
CA VAL A 422 19.68 -21.59 -7.20
C VAL A 422 20.29 -21.27 -8.56
N ASP A 423 20.53 -22.30 -9.36
CA ASP A 423 21.09 -22.12 -10.71
C ASP A 423 20.14 -21.28 -11.60
N PHE A 424 20.70 -20.31 -12.32
CA PHE A 424 19.94 -19.44 -13.21
C PHE A 424 19.28 -20.23 -14.36
N GLU A 425 19.98 -21.20 -14.93
CA GLU A 425 19.45 -22.05 -16.01
C GLU A 425 18.32 -22.94 -15.49
N TRP A 426 18.41 -23.43 -14.25
CA TRP A 426 17.31 -24.17 -13.63
C TRP A 426 16.04 -23.33 -13.56
N ILE A 427 16.13 -22.07 -13.12
CA ILE A 427 14.97 -21.16 -13.06
C ILE A 427 14.46 -20.88 -14.47
N GLN A 428 15.36 -20.54 -15.40
CA GLN A 428 15.02 -20.22 -16.78
C GLN A 428 14.25 -21.34 -17.48
N ASN A 429 14.64 -22.60 -17.26
CA ASN A 429 14.01 -23.77 -17.88
C ASN A 429 12.58 -24.05 -17.39
N ARG A 430 12.13 -23.39 -16.31
CA ARG A 430 10.77 -23.51 -15.80
C ARG A 430 9.79 -22.54 -16.43
N TYR A 431 10.27 -21.47 -17.05
CA TYR A 431 9.43 -20.55 -17.81
C TYR A 431 9.07 -21.15 -19.17
N ASP A 432 7.92 -20.74 -19.70
CA ASP A 432 7.59 -20.99 -21.11
C ASP A 432 8.69 -20.39 -22.01
N GLN A 433 9.08 -21.16 -23.03
CA GLN A 433 10.14 -20.79 -23.98
C GLN A 433 9.59 -20.16 -25.25
N THR A 434 8.26 -20.09 -25.39
CA THR A 434 7.56 -19.40 -26.46
C THR A 434 7.80 -17.89 -26.34
N GLU A 435 8.12 -17.24 -27.43
CA GLU A 435 8.27 -15.78 -27.45
C GLU A 435 6.90 -15.11 -27.43
N TYR A 436 6.67 -14.25 -26.45
CA TYR A 436 5.48 -13.40 -26.34
C TYR A 436 5.75 -12.08 -27.08
N HIS A 437 4.74 -11.21 -27.21
CA HIS A 437 4.82 -9.94 -27.93
C HIS A 437 6.05 -9.10 -27.53
N ASP A 438 6.36 -9.06 -26.23
CA ASP A 438 7.45 -8.24 -25.67
C ASP A 438 8.75 -9.05 -25.43
N GLY A 439 8.82 -10.30 -25.89
CA GLY A 439 9.95 -11.22 -25.71
C GLY A 439 9.64 -12.41 -24.79
N LYS A 440 10.68 -13.10 -24.32
CA LYS A 440 10.53 -14.32 -23.50
C LYS A 440 9.82 -14.04 -22.16
N PRO A 441 8.90 -14.93 -21.70
CA PRO A 441 8.06 -14.73 -20.52
C PRO A 441 8.81 -14.40 -19.23
N MET A 442 10.00 -14.97 -19.04
CA MET A 442 10.87 -14.68 -17.88
C MET A 442 11.29 -13.21 -17.80
N HIS A 443 11.44 -12.56 -18.94
CA HIS A 443 11.94 -11.18 -19.07
C HIS A 443 10.84 -10.17 -19.38
N THR A 444 9.58 -10.60 -19.45
CA THR A 444 8.42 -9.77 -19.76
C THR A 444 7.41 -9.79 -18.63
N ASN A 445 6.59 -8.74 -18.58
CA ASN A 445 5.60 -8.58 -17.53
C ASN A 445 4.50 -9.65 -17.64
N GLY A 446 3.98 -10.10 -16.50
CA GLY A 446 2.77 -10.93 -16.42
C GLY A 446 1.49 -10.11 -16.48
N ILE A 447 0.35 -10.79 -16.61
CA ILE A 447 -0.98 -10.16 -16.52
C ILE A 447 -1.12 -9.51 -15.13
N THR A 448 -1.66 -8.30 -15.09
CA THR A 448 -1.89 -7.57 -13.83
C THR A 448 -3.16 -8.03 -13.13
N VAL A 449 -3.23 -7.92 -11.80
CA VAL A 449 -4.45 -8.30 -11.07
C VAL A 449 -5.64 -7.40 -11.39
N SER A 450 -5.44 -6.18 -11.88
CA SER A 450 -6.56 -5.37 -12.40
C SER A 450 -7.15 -5.93 -13.71
N ARG A 451 -6.45 -6.84 -14.39
CA ARG A 451 -6.79 -7.34 -15.72
C ARG A 451 -6.88 -8.87 -15.82
N TRP A 452 -6.81 -9.61 -14.70
CA TRP A 452 -6.92 -11.08 -14.74
C TRP A 452 -8.24 -11.55 -15.38
N VAL A 453 -9.32 -10.78 -15.19
CA VAL A 453 -10.64 -11.02 -15.81
C VAL A 453 -10.50 -11.10 -17.34
N ASP A 454 -9.75 -10.18 -17.94
CA ASP A 454 -9.50 -10.19 -19.38
C ASP A 454 -8.54 -11.31 -19.78
N GLY A 455 -7.60 -11.69 -18.90
CA GLY A 455 -6.76 -12.88 -19.06
C GLY A 455 -7.56 -14.20 -19.16
N VAL A 456 -8.83 -14.20 -18.78
CA VAL A 456 -9.77 -15.33 -18.94
C VAL A 456 -10.74 -15.11 -20.11
N LEU A 457 -11.24 -13.89 -20.28
CA LEU A 457 -12.37 -13.61 -21.17
C LEU A 457 -12.00 -13.15 -22.58
N GLU A 458 -10.82 -12.55 -22.77
CA GLU A 458 -10.38 -12.06 -24.08
C GLU A 458 -10.21 -13.22 -25.06
N ASN A 459 -10.32 -12.93 -26.35
CA ASN A 459 -10.01 -13.91 -27.38
C ASN A 459 -8.57 -14.43 -27.18
N PRO A 460 -8.35 -15.75 -27.05
CA PRO A 460 -7.00 -16.32 -26.89
C PRO A 460 -5.99 -15.84 -27.94
N ASP A 461 -6.43 -15.59 -29.18
CA ASP A 461 -5.56 -15.10 -30.26
C ASP A 461 -5.04 -13.66 -30.03
N ARG A 462 -5.64 -12.93 -29.09
CA ARG A 462 -5.28 -11.55 -28.72
C ARG A 462 -4.55 -11.46 -27.39
N ILE A 463 -4.44 -12.56 -26.65
CA ILE A 463 -3.65 -12.62 -25.43
C ILE A 463 -2.22 -13.00 -25.83
N SER A 464 -1.23 -12.26 -25.35
CA SER A 464 0.16 -12.50 -25.74
C SER A 464 0.75 -13.80 -25.17
N GLN A 465 0.18 -14.35 -24.10
CA GLN A 465 0.61 -15.63 -23.55
C GLN A 465 -0.06 -16.80 -24.27
N ARG A 466 0.60 -17.97 -24.27
CA ARG A 466 0.21 -19.18 -25.01
C ARG A 466 -1.25 -19.62 -24.82
N THR A 467 -1.85 -19.29 -23.68
CA THR A 467 -3.19 -19.72 -23.30
C THR A 467 -3.83 -18.71 -22.36
N ALA A 468 -5.16 -18.65 -22.36
CA ALA A 468 -5.91 -17.93 -21.34
C ALA A 468 -5.69 -18.55 -19.95
N LEU A 469 -5.89 -17.76 -18.90
CA LEU A 469 -5.80 -18.22 -17.52
C LEU A 469 -6.81 -19.36 -17.26
N LYS A 470 -6.33 -20.42 -16.63
CA LYS A 470 -7.09 -21.64 -16.28
C LYS A 470 -7.33 -21.77 -14.80
N ALA A 471 -6.40 -21.30 -13.97
CA ALA A 471 -6.57 -21.30 -12.52
C ALA A 471 -6.20 -19.95 -11.90
N MET A 472 -6.92 -19.61 -10.84
CA MET A 472 -6.70 -18.38 -10.07
C MET A 472 -6.61 -18.72 -8.57
N PHE A 473 -5.47 -18.40 -7.96
CA PHE A 473 -5.30 -18.40 -6.52
C PHE A 473 -5.58 -17.00 -6.00
N TYR A 474 -6.67 -16.81 -5.25
CA TYR A 474 -6.99 -15.59 -4.52
C TYR A 474 -6.43 -15.71 -3.10
N TRP A 475 -5.17 -15.34 -2.90
CA TRP A 475 -4.51 -15.47 -1.61
C TRP A 475 -4.49 -14.11 -0.89
N GLY A 476 -5.31 -13.97 0.15
CA GLY A 476 -5.47 -12.74 0.93
C GLY A 476 -5.93 -11.54 0.10
N HIS A 477 -6.84 -11.75 -0.86
CA HIS A 477 -7.31 -10.70 -1.78
C HIS A 477 -8.84 -10.65 -1.90
N ALA A 478 -9.36 -9.42 -1.88
CA ALA A 478 -10.77 -9.11 -1.98
C ALA A 478 -11.16 -8.76 -3.43
N VAL A 479 -11.96 -9.60 -4.09
CA VAL A 479 -12.31 -9.42 -5.51
C VAL A 479 -13.26 -8.24 -5.76
N ASN A 480 -14.10 -7.90 -4.79
CA ASN A 480 -14.99 -6.74 -4.85
C ASN A 480 -14.26 -5.38 -4.75
N SER A 481 -12.93 -5.38 -4.62
CA SER A 481 -12.07 -4.19 -4.76
C SER A 481 -11.66 -3.90 -6.22
N GLN A 482 -12.01 -4.77 -7.17
CA GLN A 482 -11.72 -4.60 -8.60
C GLN A 482 -12.97 -4.23 -9.39
N THR A 483 -12.80 -3.45 -10.47
CA THR A 483 -13.86 -3.02 -11.39
C THR A 483 -14.52 -4.18 -12.15
N ARG A 484 -15.65 -3.90 -12.82
CA ARG A 484 -16.30 -4.80 -13.78
C ARG A 484 -16.81 -6.11 -13.15
N GLY A 485 -17.58 -5.98 -12.07
CA GLY A 485 -18.18 -7.13 -11.36
C GLY A 485 -18.92 -8.14 -12.26
N PRO A 486 -19.72 -7.72 -13.27
CA PRO A 486 -20.36 -8.64 -14.20
C PRO A 486 -19.38 -9.49 -15.03
N GLU A 487 -18.33 -8.88 -15.57
CA GLU A 487 -17.28 -9.59 -16.31
C GLU A 487 -16.49 -10.49 -15.38
N MET A 488 -16.18 -10.02 -14.18
CA MET A 488 -15.51 -10.81 -13.16
C MET A 488 -16.27 -12.10 -12.84
N LYS A 489 -17.58 -12.01 -12.61
CA LYS A 489 -18.43 -13.17 -12.37
C LYS A 489 -18.38 -14.17 -13.55
N LYS A 490 -18.43 -13.67 -14.79
CA LYS A 490 -18.28 -14.50 -16.00
C LYS A 490 -16.90 -15.17 -16.08
N ALA A 491 -15.83 -14.46 -15.73
CA ALA A 491 -14.47 -14.99 -15.72
C ALA A 491 -14.32 -16.11 -14.67
N MET A 492 -14.82 -15.90 -13.45
CA MET A 492 -14.82 -16.93 -12.40
C MET A 492 -15.53 -18.21 -12.84
N ALA A 493 -16.65 -18.09 -13.57
CA ALA A 493 -17.38 -19.24 -14.10
C ALA A 493 -16.59 -20.02 -15.17
N LYS A 494 -15.66 -19.38 -15.89
CA LYS A 494 -14.86 -19.99 -16.96
C LYS A 494 -13.54 -20.63 -16.52
N LEU A 495 -13.04 -20.30 -15.33
CA LEU A 495 -11.82 -20.93 -14.81
C LEU A 495 -12.00 -22.45 -14.64
N ASP A 496 -10.94 -23.22 -14.70
CA ASP A 496 -10.98 -24.65 -14.39
C ASP A 496 -10.88 -24.89 -12.88
N MET A 497 -10.16 -24.01 -12.18
CA MET A 497 -9.99 -24.06 -10.72
C MET A 497 -9.89 -22.67 -10.10
N MET A 498 -10.53 -22.50 -8.94
CA MET A 498 -10.34 -21.34 -8.07
C MET A 498 -9.90 -21.82 -6.69
N VAL A 499 -8.89 -21.16 -6.11
CA VAL A 499 -8.43 -21.43 -4.75
C VAL A 499 -8.45 -20.11 -3.98
N VAL A 500 -9.23 -20.03 -2.91
CA VAL A 500 -9.26 -18.87 -2.02
C VAL A 500 -8.52 -19.24 -0.75
N VAL A 501 -7.47 -18.47 -0.42
CA VAL A 501 -6.67 -18.68 0.79
C VAL A 501 -6.77 -17.43 1.64
N ASP A 502 -7.53 -17.52 2.73
CA ASP A 502 -7.92 -16.36 3.53
C ASP A 502 -8.41 -16.81 4.93
N PRO A 503 -8.32 -15.98 5.98
CA PRO A 503 -8.97 -16.26 7.26
C PRO A 503 -10.51 -16.25 7.21
N TYR A 504 -11.12 -15.55 6.24
CA TYR A 504 -12.58 -15.44 6.08
C TYR A 504 -13.01 -15.84 4.66
N PRO A 505 -14.26 -16.31 4.45
CA PRO A 505 -14.76 -16.51 3.09
C PRO A 505 -14.87 -15.16 2.37
N THR A 506 -14.04 -14.97 1.34
CA THR A 506 -14.09 -13.76 0.53
C THR A 506 -15.28 -13.78 -0.43
N ILE A 507 -15.59 -12.65 -1.07
CA ILE A 507 -16.64 -12.59 -2.10
C ILE A 507 -16.36 -13.53 -3.27
N ALA A 508 -15.09 -13.87 -3.53
CA ALA A 508 -14.70 -14.83 -4.55
C ALA A 508 -15.27 -16.23 -4.30
N ALA A 509 -15.60 -16.58 -3.05
CA ALA A 509 -16.20 -17.86 -2.70
C ALA A 509 -17.68 -17.97 -3.08
N VAL A 510 -18.38 -16.85 -3.29
CA VAL A 510 -19.86 -16.85 -3.39
C VAL A 510 -20.42 -16.14 -4.63
N MET A 511 -19.65 -15.23 -5.24
CA MET A 511 -20.11 -14.45 -6.39
C MET A 511 -20.24 -15.28 -7.67
N HIS A 512 -19.46 -16.35 -7.80
CA HIS A 512 -19.47 -17.21 -8.98
C HIS A 512 -20.72 -18.11 -9.04
N ASP A 513 -21.07 -18.61 -10.23
CA ASP A 513 -22.17 -19.57 -10.42
C ASP A 513 -21.67 -21.03 -10.55
N ARG A 514 -20.44 -21.31 -10.09
CA ARG A 514 -19.85 -22.65 -10.11
C ARG A 514 -20.52 -23.57 -9.10
N THR A 515 -20.56 -24.86 -9.41
CA THR A 515 -20.94 -25.94 -8.49
C THR A 515 -19.75 -26.75 -7.98
N ASP A 516 -18.60 -26.65 -8.65
CA ASP A 516 -17.41 -27.47 -8.41
C ASP A 516 -16.12 -26.70 -8.74
N GLY A 517 -14.96 -27.27 -8.37
CA GLY A 517 -13.64 -26.72 -8.71
C GLY A 517 -13.27 -25.44 -7.98
N VAL A 518 -13.83 -25.25 -6.77
CA VAL A 518 -13.51 -24.11 -5.89
C VAL A 518 -13.06 -24.65 -4.54
N TYR A 519 -11.93 -24.17 -4.06
CA TYR A 519 -11.33 -24.57 -2.79
C TYR A 519 -11.19 -23.37 -1.86
N LEU A 520 -11.47 -23.56 -0.57
CA LEU A 520 -11.20 -22.61 0.49
C LEU A 520 -10.14 -23.18 1.41
N LEU A 521 -9.02 -22.50 1.59
CA LEU A 521 -7.94 -22.90 2.49
C LEU A 521 -7.85 -21.87 3.64
N PRO A 522 -8.01 -22.28 4.91
CA PRO A 522 -8.00 -21.34 6.03
C PRO A 522 -6.58 -20.85 6.34
N ALA A 523 -6.30 -19.59 6.01
CA ALA A 523 -5.05 -18.95 6.40
C ALA A 523 -5.13 -18.42 7.84
N ALA A 524 -4.00 -18.43 8.55
CA ALA A 524 -3.90 -17.73 9.83
C ALA A 524 -3.89 -16.22 9.60
N THR A 525 -4.43 -15.46 10.55
CA THR A 525 -4.24 -14.02 10.62
C THR A 525 -2.81 -13.67 10.99
N GLN A 526 -2.41 -12.41 10.78
CA GLN A 526 -1.08 -11.92 11.16
C GLN A 526 -0.86 -11.86 12.69
N PHE A 527 -1.89 -12.13 13.51
CA PHE A 527 -1.79 -12.26 14.96
C PHE A 527 -1.51 -13.71 15.41
N GLU A 528 -1.64 -14.66 14.49
CA GLU A 528 -1.42 -16.09 14.69
C GLU A 528 -0.03 -16.53 14.15
N THR A 529 0.80 -15.57 13.78
CA THR A 529 2.15 -15.81 13.25
C THR A 529 3.11 -14.69 13.67
N THR A 530 4.39 -14.85 13.34
CA THR A 530 5.47 -13.87 13.59
C THR A 530 6.02 -13.36 12.27
N GLY A 531 6.56 -12.14 12.26
CA GLY A 531 7.17 -11.55 11.06
C GLY A 531 7.23 -10.04 11.11
N SER A 532 7.55 -9.42 9.98
CA SER A 532 7.66 -7.97 9.89
C SER A 532 6.66 -7.35 8.91
N VAL A 533 6.36 -6.06 9.12
CA VAL A 533 5.50 -5.24 8.25
C VAL A 533 6.14 -3.89 7.99
N THR A 534 6.04 -3.37 6.77
CA THR A 534 6.54 -2.06 6.38
C THR A 534 5.39 -1.07 6.22
N ASN A 535 5.36 -0.03 7.06
CA ASN A 535 4.31 0.99 7.04
C ASN A 535 4.55 2.06 5.95
N SER A 536 3.67 3.07 5.85
CA SER A 536 3.84 4.17 4.87
C SER A 536 5.16 4.93 5.04
N SER A 537 5.64 5.10 6.26
CA SER A 537 6.90 5.80 6.56
C SER A 537 8.16 4.98 6.22
N ARG A 538 7.99 3.84 5.52
CA ARG A 538 9.04 2.84 5.22
C ARG A 538 9.63 2.17 6.46
N SER A 539 9.05 2.39 7.64
CA SER A 539 9.48 1.75 8.89
C SER A 539 9.02 0.30 8.93
N LEU A 540 9.98 -0.61 9.01
CA LEU A 540 9.78 -2.02 9.25
C LEU A 540 9.54 -2.29 10.73
N GLN A 541 8.48 -3.01 11.04
CA GLN A 541 8.07 -3.26 12.41
C GLN A 541 7.87 -4.75 12.62
N TRP A 542 8.47 -5.29 13.68
CA TRP A 542 8.30 -6.70 14.06
C TRP A 542 6.96 -6.94 14.76
N ARG A 543 6.31 -8.06 14.45
CA ARG A 543 5.08 -8.55 15.06
C ARG A 543 5.38 -9.85 15.80
N ASP A 544 5.02 -9.90 17.08
CA ASP A 544 5.00 -11.16 17.81
C ASP A 544 3.71 -11.92 17.51
N GLN A 545 3.80 -13.25 17.51
CA GLN A 545 2.65 -14.12 17.56
C GLN A 545 1.88 -13.88 18.87
N VAL A 546 0.60 -13.55 18.75
CA VAL A 546 -0.27 -13.23 19.88
C VAL A 546 -0.95 -14.50 20.40
N ILE A 547 -1.46 -15.33 19.50
CA ILE A 547 -2.14 -16.61 19.80
C ILE A 547 -1.68 -17.69 18.81
N GLU A 548 -1.93 -18.94 19.13
CA GLU A 548 -1.72 -20.04 18.17
C GLU A 548 -2.71 -19.96 17.01
N PRO A 549 -2.36 -20.45 15.80
CA PRO A 549 -3.30 -20.61 14.70
C PRO A 549 -4.55 -21.36 15.17
N MET A 550 -5.68 -20.70 15.03
CA MET A 550 -6.94 -21.24 15.50
C MET A 550 -7.55 -22.22 14.48
N PHE A 551 -8.39 -23.11 15.00
CA PHE A 551 -8.99 -24.20 14.24
C PHE A 551 -7.91 -25.03 13.53
N GLU A 552 -8.10 -25.33 12.24
CA GLU A 552 -7.08 -25.96 11.40
C GLU A 552 -6.39 -24.90 10.52
N SER A 553 -6.40 -23.61 10.86
CA SER A 553 -5.71 -22.61 10.03
C SER A 553 -4.19 -22.79 10.04
N LYS A 554 -3.54 -22.36 8.96
CA LYS A 554 -2.07 -22.43 8.81
C LYS A 554 -1.49 -21.08 8.41
N PRO A 555 -0.32 -20.67 8.93
CA PRO A 555 0.38 -19.50 8.42
C PRO A 555 0.68 -19.63 6.93
N ASP A 556 0.65 -18.51 6.19
CA ASP A 556 0.78 -18.54 4.73
C ASP A 556 2.07 -19.21 4.25
N HIS A 557 3.19 -19.00 4.96
CA HIS A 557 4.47 -19.62 4.62
C HIS A 557 4.48 -21.14 4.82
N GLU A 558 3.66 -21.68 5.72
CA GLU A 558 3.47 -23.13 5.86
C GLU A 558 2.65 -23.67 4.68
N ILE A 559 1.57 -22.98 4.28
CA ILE A 559 0.76 -23.37 3.11
C ILE A 559 1.63 -23.36 1.84
N MET A 560 2.48 -22.33 1.65
CA MET A 560 3.43 -22.25 0.54
C MET A 560 4.44 -23.42 0.58
N TYR A 561 4.93 -23.80 1.76
CA TYR A 561 5.81 -24.96 1.91
C TYR A 561 5.11 -26.26 1.47
N LEU A 562 3.91 -26.53 1.98
CA LEU A 562 3.13 -27.72 1.65
C LEU A 562 2.84 -27.80 0.14
N LEU A 563 2.42 -26.70 -0.48
CA LEU A 563 2.21 -26.64 -1.93
C LEU A 563 3.52 -26.84 -2.69
N SER A 564 4.61 -26.16 -2.34
CA SER A 564 5.89 -26.27 -3.06
C SER A 564 6.48 -27.69 -3.01
N ARG A 565 6.21 -28.45 -1.93
CA ARG A 565 6.56 -29.87 -1.84
C ARG A 565 5.80 -30.69 -2.86
N LYS A 566 4.48 -30.51 -2.93
CA LYS A 566 3.62 -31.18 -3.91
C LYS A 566 4.01 -30.82 -5.35
N LEU A 567 4.42 -29.57 -5.57
CA LEU A 567 4.83 -29.07 -6.89
C LEU A 567 6.30 -29.35 -7.24
N GLY A 568 7.08 -29.92 -6.32
CA GLY A 568 8.43 -30.42 -6.58
C GLY A 568 9.52 -29.35 -6.68
N PHE A 569 9.42 -28.24 -5.93
CA PHE A 569 10.47 -27.21 -5.87
C PHE A 569 10.73 -26.64 -4.46
N ALA A 570 10.33 -27.36 -3.41
CA ALA A 570 10.53 -26.94 -2.03
C ALA A 570 12.02 -26.80 -1.66
N ASP A 571 12.88 -27.67 -2.18
CA ASP A 571 14.31 -27.69 -1.84
C ASP A 571 15.04 -26.44 -2.36
N GLU A 572 14.62 -25.91 -3.51
CA GLU A 572 15.09 -24.65 -4.07
C GLU A 572 14.43 -23.45 -3.39
N LEU A 573 13.13 -23.51 -3.10
CA LEU A 573 12.41 -22.42 -2.44
C LEU A 573 12.96 -22.13 -1.05
N PHE A 574 13.33 -23.16 -0.29
CA PHE A 574 13.82 -23.06 1.09
C PHE A 574 15.30 -23.38 1.24
N ARG A 575 16.10 -23.27 0.16
CA ARG A 575 17.54 -23.58 0.14
C ARG A 575 18.33 -22.95 1.30
N ASN A 576 18.05 -21.68 1.60
CA ASN A 576 18.72 -20.93 2.68
C ASN A 576 17.83 -20.73 3.92
N ILE A 577 16.68 -21.42 4.00
CA ILE A 577 15.67 -21.19 5.04
C ILE A 577 15.44 -22.51 5.76
N LYS A 578 15.70 -22.53 7.08
CA LYS A 578 15.38 -23.72 7.88
C LYS A 578 13.85 -23.94 7.89
N VAL A 579 13.45 -25.20 7.83
CA VAL A 579 12.05 -25.61 8.00
C VAL A 579 11.95 -26.52 9.23
N GLU A 580 11.11 -26.14 10.18
CA GLU A 580 10.85 -26.91 11.41
C GLU A 580 9.52 -27.66 11.27
N GLY A 581 9.61 -28.97 11.02
CA GLY A 581 8.43 -29.76 10.63
C GLY A 581 7.92 -29.31 9.26
N SER A 582 6.82 -28.57 9.23
CA SER A 582 6.24 -27.94 8.03
C SER A 582 6.41 -26.43 7.98
N VAL A 583 7.01 -25.80 9.01
CA VAL A 583 6.99 -24.35 9.19
C VAL A 583 8.35 -23.74 8.86
N PRO A 584 8.47 -22.95 7.77
CA PRO A 584 9.66 -22.14 7.50
C PRO A 584 9.99 -21.14 8.62
N VAL A 585 11.28 -21.01 8.96
CA VAL A 585 11.76 -20.06 9.97
C VAL A 585 11.78 -18.63 9.41
N VAL A 586 10.96 -17.76 10.00
CA VAL A 586 10.70 -16.38 9.55
C VAL A 586 11.96 -15.51 9.55
N GLU A 587 12.81 -15.69 10.55
CA GLU A 587 14.05 -14.93 10.69
C GLU A 587 15.06 -15.26 9.56
N ASP A 588 15.10 -16.50 9.08
CA ASP A 588 15.98 -16.88 7.96
C ASP A 588 15.52 -16.24 6.66
N ILE A 589 14.20 -16.16 6.45
CA ILE A 589 13.60 -15.46 5.30
C ILE A 589 14.00 -13.98 5.32
N THR A 590 13.96 -13.34 6.49
CA THR A 590 14.39 -11.94 6.67
C THR A 590 15.83 -11.74 6.24
N ARG A 591 16.73 -12.64 6.65
CA ARG A 591 18.14 -12.57 6.27
C ARG A 591 18.35 -12.80 4.78
N GLU A 592 17.61 -13.72 4.17
CA GLU A 592 17.73 -14.01 2.74
C GLU A 592 17.38 -12.76 1.90
N PHE A 593 16.26 -12.08 2.18
CA PHE A 593 15.93 -10.88 1.41
C PHE A 593 16.88 -9.72 1.70
N ASN A 594 17.35 -9.56 2.95
CA ASN A 594 18.31 -8.50 3.29
C ASN A 594 19.64 -8.64 2.53
N ALA A 595 20.07 -9.87 2.23
CA ALA A 595 21.28 -10.11 1.44
C ALA A 595 21.16 -9.61 -0.02
N GLY A 596 19.94 -9.46 -0.55
CA GLY A 596 19.69 -9.15 -1.96
C GLY A 596 19.14 -7.76 -2.26
N MET A 597 18.54 -7.05 -1.30
CA MET A 597 17.78 -5.82 -1.56
C MET A 597 18.63 -4.52 -1.59
N TRP A 598 19.78 -4.56 -2.28
CA TRP A 598 20.74 -3.45 -2.32
C TRP A 598 20.20 -2.19 -2.99
N THR A 599 19.42 -2.32 -4.06
CA THR A 599 18.84 -1.20 -4.85
C THR A 599 18.05 -0.17 -4.06
N VAL A 600 17.49 -0.54 -2.89
CA VAL A 600 16.75 0.34 -1.97
C VAL A 600 17.44 0.50 -0.61
N GLY A 601 18.59 -0.13 -0.41
CA GLY A 601 19.25 -0.19 0.89
C GLY A 601 18.38 -0.85 1.95
N TYR A 602 17.70 -1.94 1.62
CA TYR A 602 16.89 -2.70 2.58
C TYR A 602 17.70 -3.92 3.05
N THR A 603 18.86 -3.65 3.66
CA THR A 603 19.89 -4.67 3.92
C THR A 603 20.30 -4.76 5.39
N ALA A 604 20.23 -3.67 6.15
CA ALA A 604 20.70 -3.65 7.55
C ALA A 604 19.61 -3.99 8.59
N GLN A 605 18.38 -4.32 8.16
CA GLN A 605 17.24 -4.58 9.03
C GLN A 605 17.14 -6.04 9.52
N SER A 606 18.15 -6.52 10.27
CA SER A 606 18.10 -7.89 10.80
C SER A 606 16.93 -8.12 11.77
N PRO A 607 16.48 -9.38 11.92
CA PRO A 607 15.47 -9.73 12.93
C PRO A 607 15.84 -9.25 14.33
N GLU A 608 17.11 -9.32 14.71
CA GLU A 608 17.60 -8.89 16.02
C GLU A 608 17.35 -7.39 16.24
N ARG A 609 17.69 -6.55 15.26
CA ARG A 609 17.50 -5.09 15.37
C ARG A 609 16.01 -4.75 15.39
N LEU A 610 15.21 -5.38 14.54
CA LEU A 610 13.76 -5.15 14.49
C LEU A 610 13.06 -5.56 15.79
N LYS A 611 13.43 -6.71 16.36
CA LYS A 611 12.94 -7.15 17.68
C LYS A 611 13.43 -6.21 18.79
N ALA A 612 14.68 -5.76 18.76
CA ALA A 612 15.18 -4.77 19.71
C ALA A 612 14.39 -3.47 19.66
N HIS A 613 14.03 -2.97 18.47
CA HIS A 613 13.15 -1.81 18.31
C HIS A 613 11.77 -2.04 18.92
N GLN A 614 11.15 -3.19 18.61
CA GLN A 614 9.83 -3.56 19.11
C GLN A 614 9.80 -3.64 20.64
N GLN A 615 10.83 -4.22 21.26
CA GLN A 615 10.91 -4.37 22.72
C GLN A 615 11.20 -3.04 23.44
N ASN A 616 11.63 -2.00 22.73
CA ASN A 616 12.11 -0.73 23.29
C ASN A 616 11.37 0.51 22.75
N TRP A 617 10.09 0.42 22.36
CA TRP A 617 9.31 1.54 21.84
C TRP A 617 9.47 2.86 22.61
N HIS A 618 9.49 2.79 23.94
CA HIS A 618 9.67 3.93 24.85
C HIS A 618 10.97 4.74 24.65
N THR A 619 12.00 4.21 23.98
CA THR A 619 13.24 4.96 23.73
C THR A 619 13.14 5.89 22.52
N PHE A 620 12.17 5.66 21.63
CA PHE A 620 12.01 6.41 20.38
C PHE A 620 11.24 7.70 20.60
N ASP A 621 11.85 8.79 20.15
CA ASP A 621 11.24 10.11 20.22
C ASP A 621 10.06 10.23 19.26
N PHE A 622 8.99 10.87 19.72
CA PHE A 622 7.73 10.98 18.97
C PHE A 622 7.78 11.98 17.82
N GLU A 623 8.69 12.95 17.83
CA GLU A 623 8.76 13.94 16.76
C GLU A 623 9.75 13.46 15.68
N THR A 624 10.87 12.90 16.11
CA THR A 624 12.00 12.55 15.22
C THR A 624 12.12 11.08 14.86
N LEU A 625 11.35 10.19 15.52
CA LEU A 625 11.51 8.72 15.47
C LEU A 625 12.87 8.20 15.96
N LYS A 626 13.79 9.05 16.41
CA LYS A 626 15.14 8.65 16.79
C LYS A 626 15.17 8.13 18.23
N ALA A 627 15.78 6.97 18.45
CA ALA A 627 16.01 6.45 19.79
C ALA A 627 17.01 7.32 20.57
N ARG A 628 16.65 7.64 21.82
CA ARG A 628 17.49 8.41 22.76
C ARG A 628 17.91 7.50 23.91
N GLY A 629 19.08 6.89 23.78
CA GLY A 629 19.61 5.88 24.72
C GLY A 629 19.03 4.48 24.51
N GLY A 630 19.45 3.54 25.38
CA GLY A 630 19.01 2.15 25.33
C GLY A 630 19.61 1.31 24.20
N PRO A 631 19.10 0.09 23.98
CA PRO A 631 19.68 -0.89 23.03
C PRO A 631 19.63 -0.46 21.55
N ALA A 632 18.75 0.47 21.19
CA ALA A 632 18.58 0.98 19.82
C ALA A 632 19.11 2.41 19.65
N ASN A 633 19.92 2.92 20.59
CA ASN A 633 20.35 4.32 20.61
C ASN A 633 20.91 4.80 19.25
N GLY A 634 20.34 5.87 18.71
CA GLY A 634 20.76 6.45 17.44
C GLY A 634 19.95 5.97 16.23
N ASP A 635 19.29 4.82 16.31
CA ASP A 635 18.45 4.30 15.24
C ASP A 635 17.13 5.08 15.14
N PHE A 636 16.58 5.16 13.92
CA PHE A 636 15.21 5.59 13.72
C PHE A 636 14.27 4.39 13.82
N TYR A 637 13.09 4.58 14.42
CA TYR A 637 12.15 3.50 14.64
C TYR A 637 11.78 2.79 13.33
N GLY A 638 11.90 1.47 13.38
CA GLY A 638 11.74 0.58 12.24
C GLY A 638 12.74 0.73 11.09
N LEU A 639 13.90 1.38 11.29
CA LEU A 639 15.00 1.43 10.32
C LEU A 639 14.55 1.75 8.88
N PRO A 640 13.85 2.89 8.68
CA PRO A 640 13.22 3.22 7.41
C PRO A 640 14.23 3.16 6.28
N TRP A 641 13.91 2.41 5.21
CA TRP A 641 14.87 2.23 4.12
C TRP A 641 15.00 3.51 3.28
N PRO A 642 16.19 3.92 2.80
CA PRO A 642 17.43 3.17 2.89
C PRO A 642 18.04 3.06 4.30
N CYS A 643 18.45 1.83 4.63
CA CYS A 643 19.24 1.44 5.78
C CYS A 643 20.37 0.52 5.30
N TRP A 644 21.50 1.14 4.97
CA TRP A 644 22.57 0.52 4.20
C TRP A 644 23.48 -0.39 5.01
N GLY A 645 24.08 -1.36 4.30
CA GLY A 645 25.14 -2.21 4.82
C GLY A 645 24.64 -3.40 5.60
N THR A 646 25.53 -4.01 6.38
CA THR A 646 25.19 -5.10 7.31
C THR A 646 24.62 -4.53 8.61
N PRO A 647 23.94 -5.35 9.44
CA PRO A 647 23.46 -4.92 10.76
C PRO A 647 24.57 -4.32 11.64
N GLU A 648 25.80 -4.84 11.54
CA GLU A 648 26.96 -4.40 12.30
C GLU A 648 27.47 -3.02 11.88
N MET A 649 27.22 -2.60 10.62
CA MET A 649 27.51 -1.24 10.16
C MET A 649 26.69 -0.20 10.92
N GLY A 650 25.55 -0.58 11.50
CA GLY A 650 24.78 0.28 12.40
C GLY A 650 24.18 1.51 11.72
N HIS A 651 23.89 1.46 10.41
CA HIS A 651 23.18 2.54 9.74
C HIS A 651 21.80 2.73 10.41
N PRO A 652 21.40 3.98 10.74
CA PRO A 652 20.21 4.22 11.57
C PRO A 652 18.87 4.16 10.81
N GLY A 653 18.94 4.14 9.48
CA GLY A 653 17.80 4.29 8.58
C GLY A 653 17.62 5.75 8.15
N SER A 654 16.83 5.98 7.11
CA SER A 654 16.65 7.29 6.46
C SER A 654 15.17 7.71 6.53
N PRO A 655 14.72 8.39 7.60
CA PRO A 655 13.30 8.74 7.77
C PRO A 655 12.82 9.78 6.75
N ILE A 656 13.72 10.61 6.23
CA ILE A 656 13.46 11.60 5.17
C ILE A 656 14.34 11.25 3.98
N LEU A 657 13.73 10.90 2.86
CA LEU A 657 14.46 10.67 1.62
C LEU A 657 14.99 12.00 1.09
N TYR A 658 16.22 11.96 0.57
CA TYR A 658 16.83 13.07 -0.17
C TYR A 658 17.17 14.30 0.68
N ASP A 659 17.32 14.12 1.99
CA ASP A 659 17.76 15.14 2.95
C ASP A 659 19.28 15.38 2.81
N THR A 660 19.62 16.50 2.17
CA THR A 660 21.01 16.94 1.97
C THR A 660 21.64 17.54 3.23
N SER A 661 20.84 17.86 4.26
CA SER A 661 21.34 18.48 5.50
C SER A 661 22.04 17.50 6.44
N LYS A 662 21.93 16.20 6.17
CA LYS A 662 22.53 15.11 6.94
C LYS A 662 23.62 14.40 6.14
N THR A 663 24.57 13.80 6.86
CA THR A 663 25.53 12.89 6.24
C THR A 663 24.81 11.62 5.80
N VAL A 664 25.33 10.94 4.78
CA VAL A 664 24.75 9.68 4.30
C VAL A 664 24.74 8.62 5.41
N ALA A 665 25.80 8.54 6.22
CA ALA A 665 25.89 7.64 7.36
C ALA A 665 24.83 7.88 8.45
N GLU A 666 24.24 9.07 8.51
CA GLU A 666 23.17 9.44 9.46
C GLU A 666 21.77 9.40 8.82
N GLY A 667 21.63 8.80 7.64
CA GLY A 667 20.37 8.69 6.91
C GLY A 667 20.02 9.88 6.01
N GLY A 668 21.01 10.72 5.66
CA GLY A 668 20.89 11.73 4.61
C GLY A 668 21.03 11.14 3.20
N GLY A 669 20.82 11.95 2.16
CA GLY A 669 20.98 11.48 0.79
C GLY A 669 20.55 12.46 -0.29
N ASN A 670 20.68 12.02 -1.54
CA ASN A 670 20.39 12.80 -2.76
C ASN A 670 19.45 12.05 -3.71
N PHE A 671 18.97 12.72 -4.76
CA PHE A 671 18.20 12.03 -5.80
C PHE A 671 19.08 11.08 -6.62
N ARG A 672 18.45 10.04 -7.17
CA ARG A 672 19.16 8.89 -7.75
C ARG A 672 19.60 9.13 -9.20
N ALA A 673 20.85 8.81 -9.53
CA ALA A 673 21.39 8.86 -10.90
C ALA A 673 21.00 7.63 -11.75
N ARG A 674 19.70 7.27 -11.72
CA ARG A 674 19.17 6.04 -12.35
C ARG A 674 19.11 6.14 -13.89
N TYR A 675 19.03 7.35 -14.43
CA TYR A 675 18.64 7.59 -15.83
C TYR A 675 19.78 8.11 -16.69
N GLY A 676 21.02 7.84 -16.28
CA GLY A 676 22.23 8.34 -16.93
C GLY A 676 22.75 9.63 -16.29
N VAL A 677 23.78 10.20 -16.92
CA VAL A 677 24.43 11.45 -16.50
C VAL A 677 24.04 12.64 -17.38
N GLU A 678 23.56 12.37 -18.60
CA GLU A 678 23.05 13.38 -19.53
C GLU A 678 21.83 12.86 -20.30
N HIS A 679 21.04 13.79 -20.83
CA HIS A 679 19.99 13.51 -21.81
C HIS A 679 19.99 14.60 -22.89
N ASN A 680 20.04 14.20 -24.17
CA ASN A 680 20.15 15.11 -25.32
C ASN A 680 21.26 16.17 -25.17
N GLY A 681 22.43 15.76 -24.69
CA GLY A 681 23.58 16.64 -24.45
C GLY A 681 23.44 17.61 -23.27
N THR A 682 22.36 17.49 -22.48
CA THR A 682 22.15 18.28 -21.26
C THR A 682 22.50 17.45 -20.05
N ASN A 683 23.33 17.99 -19.16
CA ASN A 683 23.64 17.38 -17.86
C ASN A 683 22.35 17.15 -17.05
N ILE A 684 22.19 15.96 -16.50
CA ILE A 684 21.08 15.61 -15.58
C ILE A 684 21.59 15.22 -14.19
N LEU A 685 22.88 15.38 -13.93
CA LEU A 685 23.44 15.30 -12.58
C LEU A 685 23.08 16.56 -11.79
N ALA A 686 23.00 16.44 -10.46
CA ALA A 686 22.77 17.60 -9.61
C ALA A 686 23.91 18.62 -9.80
N GLU A 687 23.60 19.91 -9.62
CA GLU A 687 24.58 20.98 -9.79
C GLU A 687 24.63 21.80 -8.50
N GLY A 688 25.77 21.77 -7.81
CA GLY A 688 25.93 22.54 -6.57
C GLY A 688 25.00 22.09 -5.43
N SER A 689 24.59 20.81 -5.41
CA SER A 689 23.78 20.21 -4.34
C SER A 689 24.31 18.82 -4.00
N TRP A 690 24.70 18.61 -2.74
CA TRP A 690 25.25 17.35 -2.24
C TRP A 690 24.84 17.10 -0.79
N SER A 691 25.03 15.87 -0.31
CA SER A 691 24.82 15.53 1.11
C SER A 691 25.90 16.17 1.97
N LYS A 692 25.54 16.60 3.18
CA LYS A 692 26.50 17.13 4.16
C LYS A 692 27.69 16.17 4.35
N GLY A 693 28.90 16.71 4.26
CA GLY A 693 30.15 15.96 4.47
C GLY A 693 30.54 15.01 3.33
N ALA A 694 29.91 15.10 2.15
CA ALA A 694 30.36 14.37 0.97
C ALA A 694 31.69 14.91 0.45
N GLU A 695 32.59 14.03 0.01
CA GLU A 695 33.85 14.42 -0.65
C GLU A 695 33.65 14.90 -2.09
N ILE A 696 32.53 14.52 -2.73
CA ILE A 696 32.12 15.03 -4.03
C ILE A 696 31.02 16.08 -3.83
N GLU A 697 31.39 17.34 -3.98
CA GLU A 697 30.51 18.51 -3.79
C GLU A 697 29.76 18.91 -5.07
N ASP A 698 29.32 17.92 -5.84
CA ASP A 698 28.52 18.11 -7.05
C ASP A 698 27.70 16.85 -7.38
N GLY A 699 27.04 16.82 -8.53
CA GLY A 699 26.40 15.61 -9.07
C GLY A 699 27.41 14.55 -9.56
N TYR A 700 27.07 13.27 -9.39
CA TYR A 700 27.94 12.15 -9.75
C TYR A 700 27.14 10.90 -10.18
N PRO A 701 27.72 10.04 -11.05
CA PRO A 701 27.06 8.82 -11.52
C PRO A 701 26.92 7.76 -10.40
N GLU A 702 26.20 6.68 -10.71
CA GLU A 702 26.18 5.47 -9.89
C GLU A 702 27.60 4.87 -9.70
N PHE A 703 27.90 4.39 -8.50
CA PHE A 703 29.22 3.85 -8.20
C PHE A 703 29.45 2.45 -8.78
N THR A 704 30.65 2.26 -9.31
CA THR A 704 31.16 1.01 -9.90
C THR A 704 32.57 0.75 -9.37
N ASP A 705 33.05 -0.49 -9.51
CA ASP A 705 34.45 -0.83 -9.20
C ASP A 705 35.44 0.11 -9.92
N LYS A 706 35.15 0.44 -11.19
CA LYS A 706 35.95 1.37 -11.99
C LYS A 706 35.97 2.77 -11.41
N LEU A 707 34.82 3.29 -10.99
CA LEU A 707 34.75 4.63 -10.39
C LEU A 707 35.50 4.68 -9.05
N LEU A 708 35.40 3.64 -8.21
CA LEU A 708 36.17 3.56 -6.97
C LEU A 708 37.68 3.57 -7.26
N LYS A 709 38.15 2.85 -8.28
CA LYS A 709 39.56 2.84 -8.70
C LYS A 709 40.00 4.22 -9.20
N GLN A 710 39.17 4.91 -9.98
CA GLN A 710 39.45 6.25 -10.49
C GLN A 710 39.56 7.30 -9.37
N LEU A 711 38.73 7.17 -8.33
CA LEU A 711 38.74 8.08 -7.17
C LEU A 711 39.84 7.74 -6.15
N GLY A 712 40.56 6.63 -6.32
CA GLY A 712 41.52 6.13 -5.34
C GLY A 712 40.89 5.49 -4.09
N TRP A 713 39.57 5.27 -4.11
CA TRP A 713 38.81 4.68 -2.98
C TRP A 713 38.80 3.15 -3.00
N TRP A 714 39.33 2.52 -4.06
CA TRP A 714 39.41 1.06 -4.17
C TRP A 714 40.18 0.41 -3.02
N ASP A 715 41.19 1.09 -2.47
CA ASP A 715 42.02 0.56 -1.38
C ASP A 715 41.36 0.62 0.00
N ASP A 716 40.18 1.24 0.10
CA ASP A 716 39.36 1.20 1.31
C ASP A 716 38.51 -0.09 1.43
N LEU A 717 38.48 -0.92 0.39
CA LEU A 717 37.89 -2.26 0.41
C LEU A 717 38.85 -3.28 1.04
N THR A 718 38.31 -4.25 1.79
CA THR A 718 39.08 -5.42 2.25
C THR A 718 39.47 -6.32 1.07
N ALA A 719 40.37 -7.27 1.29
CA ALA A 719 40.77 -8.21 0.24
C ALA A 719 39.57 -9.03 -0.30
N GLU A 720 38.68 -9.46 0.59
CA GLU A 720 37.46 -10.21 0.28
C GLU A 720 36.46 -9.34 -0.49
N GLU A 721 36.25 -8.10 -0.05
CA GLU A 721 35.38 -7.15 -0.75
C GLU A 721 35.93 -6.80 -2.13
N LYS A 722 37.25 -6.60 -2.29
CA LYS A 722 37.87 -6.37 -3.61
C LYS A 722 37.57 -7.53 -4.56
N GLN A 723 37.73 -8.76 -4.09
CA GLN A 723 37.42 -9.95 -4.89
C GLN A 723 35.93 -10.02 -5.25
N ALA A 724 35.04 -9.66 -4.32
CA ALA A 724 33.61 -9.67 -4.56
C ALA A 724 33.13 -8.52 -5.44
N ALA A 725 33.75 -7.34 -5.37
CA ALA A 725 33.33 -6.12 -6.05
C ALA A 725 33.92 -5.98 -7.48
N GLU A 726 34.99 -6.69 -7.80
CA GLU A 726 35.66 -6.62 -9.11
C GLU A 726 34.67 -6.83 -10.28
N GLY A 727 34.63 -5.88 -11.21
CA GLY A 727 33.72 -5.91 -12.36
C GLY A 727 32.24 -5.69 -12.03
N LYS A 728 31.89 -5.29 -10.81
CA LYS A 728 30.51 -5.06 -10.37
C LYS A 728 30.20 -3.58 -10.12
N ASN A 729 28.92 -3.32 -9.90
CA ASN A 729 28.43 -2.03 -9.42
C ASN A 729 27.73 -2.20 -8.07
N TRP A 730 27.37 -1.07 -7.45
CA TRP A 730 26.71 -1.04 -6.14
C TRP A 730 25.41 -1.84 -6.03
N LYS A 731 24.77 -2.27 -7.13
CA LYS A 731 23.54 -3.08 -7.11
C LYS A 731 23.82 -4.58 -7.11
N THR A 732 25.00 -5.00 -7.56
CA THR A 732 25.33 -6.41 -7.76
C THR A 732 26.51 -6.88 -6.90
N ASP A 733 27.21 -5.96 -6.24
CA ASP A 733 28.13 -6.28 -5.16
C ASP A 733 27.37 -6.71 -3.90
N LEU A 734 27.28 -8.03 -3.71
CA LEU A 734 26.65 -8.66 -2.55
C LEU A 734 27.50 -8.57 -1.28
N SER A 735 28.78 -8.19 -1.36
CA SER A 735 29.62 -8.04 -0.15
C SER A 735 29.25 -6.81 0.67
N GLY A 736 28.61 -5.82 0.05
CA GLY A 736 28.35 -4.51 0.68
C GLY A 736 29.55 -3.56 0.64
N GLY A 737 30.68 -3.97 0.05
CA GLY A 737 31.93 -3.22 0.06
C GLY A 737 31.85 -1.90 -0.68
N ILE A 738 31.34 -1.89 -1.93
CA ILE A 738 31.17 -0.63 -2.69
C ILE A 738 30.31 0.36 -1.92
N GLN A 739 29.20 -0.11 -1.35
CA GLN A 739 28.22 0.71 -0.64
C GLN A 739 28.85 1.28 0.64
N ARG A 740 29.54 0.45 1.42
CA ARG A 740 30.25 0.85 2.64
C ARG A 740 31.29 1.94 2.34
N VAL A 741 32.09 1.78 1.29
CA VAL A 741 33.10 2.76 0.88
C VAL A 741 32.45 4.06 0.42
N CYS A 742 31.39 4.01 -0.40
CA CYS A 742 30.67 5.23 -0.81
C CYS A 742 30.18 6.03 0.40
N ILE A 743 29.57 5.34 1.38
CA ILE A 743 29.02 5.95 2.59
C ILE A 743 30.14 6.54 3.47
N LYS A 744 31.29 5.87 3.56
CA LYS A 744 32.48 6.38 4.26
C LYS A 744 32.92 7.74 3.71
N HIS A 745 32.85 7.94 2.40
CA HIS A 745 33.17 9.22 1.73
C HIS A 745 31.96 10.18 1.63
N GLY A 746 30.87 9.91 2.36
CA GLY A 746 29.68 10.75 2.40
C GLY A 746 28.86 10.74 1.10
N CYS A 747 29.09 9.79 0.20
CA CYS A 747 28.42 9.69 -1.09
C CYS A 747 27.35 8.59 -1.13
N MET A 748 26.27 8.84 -1.88
CA MET A 748 25.24 7.84 -2.12
C MET A 748 25.73 6.79 -3.13
N PRO A 749 25.61 5.47 -2.85
CA PRO A 749 26.05 4.44 -3.79
C PRO A 749 25.38 4.56 -5.17
N TYR A 750 24.15 5.05 -5.19
CA TYR A 750 23.33 5.18 -6.39
C TYR A 750 23.53 6.49 -7.18
N GLY A 751 24.51 7.32 -6.81
CA GLY A 751 24.80 8.60 -7.45
C GLY A 751 24.02 9.79 -6.89
N ASN A 752 24.21 10.95 -7.53
CA ASN A 752 23.55 12.22 -7.20
C ASN A 752 23.12 12.94 -8.49
N ALA A 753 21.81 12.94 -8.75
CA ALA A 753 21.22 13.50 -9.97
C ALA A 753 20.12 14.53 -9.72
N LYS A 754 19.62 15.16 -10.78
CA LYS A 754 18.39 15.96 -10.75
C LYS A 754 17.17 15.06 -10.77
N ALA A 755 16.13 15.43 -10.03
CA ALA A 755 14.79 14.90 -10.21
C ALA A 755 14.25 15.30 -11.59
N ARG A 756 13.55 14.40 -12.26
CA ARG A 756 13.05 14.58 -13.62
C ARG A 756 11.60 15.03 -13.62
N ALA A 757 11.38 16.31 -13.92
CA ALA A 757 10.06 16.80 -14.28
C ALA A 757 9.64 16.31 -15.68
N LEU A 758 10.61 16.02 -16.56
CA LEU A 758 10.43 15.43 -17.89
C LEU A 758 10.83 13.93 -17.90
N VAL A 759 9.87 13.03 -18.12
CA VAL A 759 10.07 11.57 -18.14
C VAL A 759 9.86 11.04 -19.55
N TRP A 760 10.90 11.08 -20.38
CA TRP A 760 10.85 10.68 -21.80
C TRP A 760 10.45 9.22 -22.06
N THR A 761 10.38 8.37 -21.03
CA THR A 761 9.96 6.96 -21.14
C THR A 761 8.46 6.74 -20.95
N PHE A 762 7.69 7.78 -20.60
CA PHE A 762 6.25 7.67 -20.39
C PHE A 762 5.47 8.13 -21.64
N PRO A 763 4.23 7.63 -21.83
CA PRO A 763 3.37 8.09 -22.93
C PRO A 763 3.18 9.61 -22.94
N ASP A 764 3.09 10.22 -21.76
CA ASP A 764 3.12 11.66 -21.56
C ASP A 764 4.40 12.07 -20.79
N PRO A 765 5.44 12.57 -21.49
CA PRO A 765 6.69 12.95 -20.84
C PRO A 765 6.53 14.08 -19.83
N ILE A 766 5.67 15.06 -20.11
CA ILE A 766 5.13 16.01 -19.15
C ILE A 766 3.67 15.62 -18.90
N PRO A 767 3.18 15.57 -17.64
CA PRO A 767 1.80 15.22 -17.37
C PRO A 767 0.81 16.08 -18.17
N LYS A 768 -0.16 15.45 -18.82
CA LYS A 768 -1.21 16.14 -19.56
C LYS A 768 -2.56 15.91 -18.93
N HIS A 769 -3.43 16.93 -18.97
CA HIS A 769 -4.84 16.72 -18.73
C HIS A 769 -5.43 15.94 -19.90
N ARG A 770 -6.17 14.87 -19.59
CA ARG A 770 -6.92 14.06 -20.54
C ARG A 770 -8.25 13.75 -19.89
N GLU A 771 -9.33 13.86 -20.64
CA GLU A 771 -10.64 13.50 -20.12
C GLU A 771 -10.71 11.99 -19.81
N PRO A 772 -11.41 11.59 -18.73
CA PRO A 772 -11.71 10.19 -18.45
C PRO A 772 -12.35 9.49 -19.64
N LEU A 773 -12.24 8.16 -19.70
CA LEU A 773 -12.88 7.38 -20.78
C LEU A 773 -14.40 7.57 -20.77
N TYR A 774 -14.98 7.62 -19.57
CA TYR A 774 -16.38 7.90 -19.32
C TYR A 774 -16.51 9.27 -18.68
N THR A 775 -16.82 10.29 -19.48
CA THR A 775 -17.00 11.68 -19.03
C THR A 775 -18.32 12.27 -19.51
N ALA A 776 -19.00 13.01 -18.64
CA ALA A 776 -20.19 13.79 -19.00
C ALA A 776 -19.81 15.11 -19.72
N ARG A 777 -18.55 15.57 -19.58
CA ARG A 777 -18.02 16.77 -20.24
C ARG A 777 -17.51 16.44 -21.64
N ARG A 778 -18.42 15.98 -22.51
CA ARG A 778 -18.12 15.60 -23.90
C ARG A 778 -17.56 16.77 -24.72
N ASP A 779 -17.87 18.00 -24.33
CA ASP A 779 -17.31 19.22 -24.90
C ASP A 779 -15.78 19.31 -24.76
N LEU A 780 -15.21 18.69 -23.72
CA LEU A 780 -13.76 18.73 -23.45
C LEU A 780 -12.97 17.65 -24.19
N VAL A 781 -13.61 16.59 -24.68
CA VAL A 781 -12.94 15.41 -25.25
C VAL A 781 -12.12 15.75 -26.50
N LYS A 782 -12.57 16.72 -27.30
CA LYS A 782 -11.84 17.16 -28.49
C LYS A 782 -10.52 17.83 -28.13
N ASP A 783 -10.49 18.62 -27.06
CA ASP A 783 -9.32 19.37 -26.63
C ASP A 783 -8.37 18.51 -25.79
N TYR A 784 -8.93 17.57 -25.04
CA TYR A 784 -8.23 16.70 -24.09
C TYR A 784 -8.53 15.21 -24.31
N PRO A 785 -8.20 14.66 -25.49
CA PRO A 785 -8.50 13.27 -25.81
C PRO A 785 -7.66 12.29 -24.98
N THR A 786 -8.16 11.07 -24.85
CA THR A 786 -7.42 9.94 -24.28
C THR A 786 -6.33 9.42 -25.25
N TRP A 787 -5.65 8.33 -24.89
CA TRP A 787 -4.64 7.66 -25.72
C TRP A 787 -5.25 6.85 -26.86
N PRO A 788 -4.48 6.51 -27.92
CA PRO A 788 -4.90 5.47 -28.85
C PRO A 788 -4.95 4.10 -28.15
N ASP A 789 -5.79 3.20 -28.67
CA ASP A 789 -5.81 1.80 -28.27
C ASP A 789 -4.42 1.14 -28.46
N SER A 790 -4.09 0.19 -27.59
CA SER A 790 -2.85 -0.58 -27.66
C SER A 790 -3.12 -2.06 -27.88
N GLU A 791 -2.33 -2.69 -28.76
CA GLU A 791 -2.43 -4.11 -29.07
C GLU A 791 -2.01 -5.01 -27.90
N SER A 792 -1.02 -4.59 -27.12
CA SER A 792 -0.53 -5.35 -25.96
C SER A 792 0.09 -4.43 -24.91
N ILE A 793 -0.45 -4.47 -23.70
CA ILE A 793 0.14 -3.92 -22.47
C ILE A 793 -0.01 -5.00 -21.39
N TYR A 794 1.11 -5.48 -20.82
CA TYR A 794 1.13 -6.61 -19.89
C TYR A 794 0.33 -7.82 -20.42
N ARG A 795 0.63 -8.21 -21.66
CA ARG A 795 0.08 -9.37 -22.39
C ARG A 795 -1.36 -9.24 -22.88
N LEU A 796 -2.00 -8.07 -22.75
CA LEU A 796 -3.42 -7.89 -23.09
C LEU A 796 -3.66 -6.63 -23.95
N PRO A 797 -4.62 -6.66 -24.88
CA PRO A 797 -5.04 -5.45 -25.57
C PRO A 797 -5.64 -4.47 -24.58
N THR A 798 -5.41 -3.18 -24.78
CA THR A 798 -5.91 -2.13 -23.89
C THR A 798 -6.59 -1.02 -24.69
N LEU A 799 -7.85 -0.77 -24.36
CA LEU A 799 -8.72 0.12 -25.11
C LEU A 799 -8.79 1.51 -24.47
N TYR A 800 -8.80 2.54 -25.29
CA TYR A 800 -8.85 3.94 -24.90
C TYR A 800 -9.79 4.71 -25.84
N THR A 801 -9.30 5.22 -26.98
CA THR A 801 -10.10 5.97 -27.97
C THR A 801 -11.38 5.23 -28.36
N SER A 802 -11.32 3.92 -28.58
CA SER A 802 -12.51 3.14 -28.99
C SER A 802 -13.61 3.10 -27.92
N ILE A 803 -13.28 3.34 -26.66
CA ILE A 803 -14.24 3.53 -25.58
C ILE A 803 -14.68 4.99 -25.52
N GLN A 804 -13.74 5.94 -25.50
CA GLN A 804 -14.04 7.36 -25.34
C GLN A 804 -14.88 7.94 -26.49
N GLU A 805 -14.78 7.41 -27.71
CA GLU A 805 -15.60 7.84 -28.86
C GLU A 805 -17.09 7.51 -28.70
N LYS A 806 -17.44 6.52 -27.87
CA LYS A 806 -18.83 6.12 -27.64
C LYS A 806 -19.48 7.04 -26.61
N ASP A 807 -20.27 7.99 -27.07
CA ASP A 807 -21.01 8.89 -26.18
C ASP A 807 -22.17 8.16 -25.50
N VAL A 808 -22.04 7.94 -24.19
CA VAL A 808 -23.05 7.34 -23.31
C VAL A 808 -23.62 8.34 -22.31
N SER A 809 -23.17 9.61 -22.35
CA SER A 809 -23.46 10.63 -21.33
C SER A 809 -24.94 11.01 -21.26
N ALA A 810 -25.65 10.96 -22.39
CA ALA A 810 -27.10 11.22 -22.41
C ALA A 810 -27.90 10.17 -21.60
N LYS A 811 -27.43 8.92 -21.55
CA LYS A 811 -28.07 7.84 -20.78
C LYS A 811 -27.55 7.77 -19.34
N TYR A 812 -26.27 8.09 -19.14
CA TYR A 812 -25.58 8.04 -17.85
C TYR A 812 -24.94 9.41 -17.56
N PRO A 813 -25.71 10.41 -17.11
CA PRO A 813 -25.21 11.78 -17.00
C PRO A 813 -24.43 12.06 -15.70
N ILE A 814 -24.47 11.15 -14.72
CA ILE A 814 -23.94 11.37 -13.38
C ILE A 814 -22.58 10.71 -13.24
N THR A 815 -21.61 11.42 -12.66
CA THR A 815 -20.31 10.84 -12.32
C THR A 815 -20.43 9.98 -11.06
N LEU A 816 -20.06 8.70 -11.16
CA LEU A 816 -19.88 7.81 -10.02
C LEU A 816 -18.40 7.83 -9.59
N THR A 817 -18.17 8.16 -8.32
CA THR A 817 -16.86 8.05 -7.68
C THR A 817 -16.92 7.14 -6.47
N SER A 818 -15.90 6.29 -6.26
CA SER A 818 -15.88 5.35 -5.14
C SER A 818 -14.88 5.72 -4.05
N GLY A 819 -15.05 5.22 -2.84
CA GLY A 819 -14.04 5.39 -1.78
C GLY A 819 -14.24 4.51 -0.57
N ARG A 820 -13.70 4.96 0.56
CA ARG A 820 -13.64 4.18 1.80
C ARG A 820 -14.56 4.74 2.87
N LEU A 821 -14.84 3.88 3.84
CA LEU A 821 -15.41 4.23 5.14
C LEU A 821 -14.37 3.97 6.25
N VAL A 822 -14.53 4.59 7.42
CA VAL A 822 -13.57 4.42 8.52
C VAL A 822 -13.71 3.06 9.21
N GLU A 823 -14.90 2.46 9.12
CA GLU A 823 -15.32 1.23 9.76
C GLU A 823 -14.72 0.02 9.05
N TYR A 824 -14.52 0.11 7.73
CA TYR A 824 -14.10 -1.02 6.91
C TYR A 824 -12.74 -0.83 6.25
N GLU A 825 -12.21 -1.94 5.75
CA GLU A 825 -10.90 -2.02 5.11
C GLU A 825 -10.90 -3.13 4.05
N GLY A 826 -10.10 -2.95 2.98
CA GLY A 826 -10.14 -3.84 1.82
C GLY A 826 -11.53 -3.91 1.18
N GLY A 827 -11.94 -5.10 0.78
CA GLY A 827 -13.32 -5.41 0.37
C GLY A 827 -14.26 -5.75 1.54
N GLY A 828 -13.83 -5.50 2.77
CA GLY A 828 -14.63 -5.68 3.99
C GLY A 828 -14.75 -7.12 4.50
N GLU A 829 -14.05 -8.10 3.93
CA GLU A 829 -14.14 -9.52 4.33
C GLU A 829 -13.87 -9.72 5.83
N GLU A 830 -12.74 -9.19 6.31
CA GLU A 830 -12.38 -9.22 7.73
C GLU A 830 -13.31 -8.33 8.56
N THR A 831 -13.53 -7.09 8.11
CA THR A 831 -14.11 -6.03 8.95
C THR A 831 -15.64 -6.07 9.02
N ARG A 832 -16.34 -6.59 8.00
CA ARG A 832 -17.78 -6.90 8.06
C ARG A 832 -18.07 -8.16 8.89
N SER A 833 -17.04 -8.96 9.15
CA SER A 833 -17.10 -10.15 10.00
C SER A 833 -16.77 -9.83 11.47
N ILE A 834 -16.64 -8.55 11.82
CA ILE A 834 -16.42 -8.05 13.18
C ILE A 834 -17.70 -7.33 13.66
N PRO A 835 -18.33 -7.79 14.76
CA PRO A 835 -19.65 -7.30 15.16
C PRO A 835 -19.67 -5.81 15.52
N TRP A 836 -18.62 -5.29 16.14
CA TRP A 836 -18.57 -3.87 16.53
C TRP A 836 -18.41 -2.92 15.34
N LEU A 837 -17.70 -3.34 14.29
CA LEU A 837 -17.56 -2.52 13.08
C LEU A 837 -18.86 -2.58 12.26
N ALA A 838 -19.48 -3.76 12.21
CA ALA A 838 -20.81 -3.96 11.65
C ALA A 838 -21.88 -3.10 12.35
N GLU A 839 -21.81 -2.92 13.67
CA GLU A 839 -22.72 -2.05 14.42
C GLU A 839 -22.61 -0.57 13.98
N LEU A 840 -21.40 -0.10 13.65
CA LEU A 840 -21.17 1.29 13.27
C LEU A 840 -21.68 1.65 11.88
N GLN A 841 -21.73 0.68 10.96
CA GLN A 841 -22.27 0.85 9.62
C GLN A 841 -22.94 -0.44 9.17
N GLN A 842 -24.27 -0.45 9.04
CA GLN A 842 -25.00 -1.68 8.70
C GLN A 842 -25.39 -1.76 7.22
N GLU A 843 -25.60 -0.62 6.58
CA GLU A 843 -26.20 -0.56 5.26
C GLU A 843 -25.20 -0.08 4.21
N MET A 844 -25.28 -0.66 3.01
CA MET A 844 -24.63 -0.11 1.83
C MET A 844 -25.44 1.07 1.28
N PHE A 845 -24.76 2.15 0.87
CA PHE A 845 -25.43 3.38 0.43
C PHE A 845 -24.77 4.07 -0.75
N VAL A 846 -25.50 5.01 -1.36
CA VAL A 846 -25.00 6.00 -2.32
C VAL A 846 -25.27 7.41 -1.80
N GLU A 847 -24.25 8.26 -1.76
CA GLU A 847 -24.42 9.69 -1.46
C GLU A 847 -24.96 10.41 -2.69
N ILE A 848 -26.10 11.10 -2.53
CA ILE A 848 -26.79 11.82 -3.61
C ILE A 848 -27.01 13.27 -3.18
N ASN A 849 -26.73 14.23 -4.05
CA ASN A 849 -27.02 15.63 -3.79
C ASN A 849 -28.55 15.87 -3.69
N PRO A 850 -29.03 16.76 -2.80
CA PRO A 850 -30.46 17.05 -2.67
C PRO A 850 -31.15 17.48 -3.97
N ALA A 851 -30.49 18.25 -4.83
CA ALA A 851 -31.06 18.65 -6.11
C ALA A 851 -31.29 17.45 -7.03
N LEU A 852 -30.26 16.61 -7.22
CA LEU A 852 -30.37 15.38 -8.01
C LEU A 852 -31.42 14.42 -7.44
N ALA A 853 -31.47 14.27 -6.11
CA ALA A 853 -32.47 13.43 -5.45
C ALA A 853 -33.89 13.93 -5.74
N ASN A 854 -34.14 15.24 -5.60
CA ASN A 854 -35.45 15.84 -5.89
C ASN A 854 -35.84 15.70 -7.36
N ASP A 855 -34.91 15.93 -8.30
CA ASP A 855 -35.14 15.79 -9.74
C ASP A 855 -35.51 14.35 -10.14
N GLN A 856 -34.98 13.36 -9.41
CA GLN A 856 -35.27 11.93 -9.61
C GLN A 856 -36.41 11.40 -8.72
N GLY A 857 -37.01 12.23 -7.86
CA GLY A 857 -38.06 11.82 -6.93
C GLY A 857 -37.60 10.86 -5.82
N ILE A 858 -36.32 10.88 -5.46
CA ILE A 858 -35.68 10.03 -4.45
C ILE A 858 -35.68 10.73 -3.09
N LYS A 859 -36.07 10.03 -2.03
CA LYS A 859 -35.95 10.50 -0.65
C LYS A 859 -34.76 9.84 0.06
N ASP A 860 -34.32 10.48 1.14
CA ASP A 860 -33.33 9.89 2.04
C ASP A 860 -33.85 8.56 2.60
N GLY A 861 -33.02 7.52 2.56
CA GLY A 861 -33.37 6.17 2.98
C GLY A 861 -34.09 5.30 1.93
N ASP A 862 -34.50 5.85 0.77
CA ASP A 862 -35.10 5.04 -0.29
C ASP A 862 -34.08 4.04 -0.86
N MET A 863 -34.54 2.86 -1.27
CA MET A 863 -33.71 1.95 -2.06
C MET A 863 -33.66 2.43 -3.51
N VAL A 864 -32.46 2.46 -4.08
CA VAL A 864 -32.21 2.92 -5.45
C VAL A 864 -31.35 1.93 -6.22
N TRP A 865 -31.54 1.91 -7.53
CA TRP A 865 -30.60 1.32 -8.47
C TRP A 865 -29.55 2.36 -8.87
N VAL A 866 -28.28 1.98 -8.78
CA VAL A 866 -27.18 2.68 -9.44
C VAL A 866 -26.69 1.78 -10.56
N GLU A 867 -26.89 2.19 -11.80
CA GLU A 867 -26.46 1.43 -13.00
C GLU A 867 -25.31 2.16 -13.69
N GLY A 868 -24.19 1.47 -13.86
CA GLY A 868 -23.01 1.96 -14.57
C GLY A 868 -23.15 1.89 -16.09
N ALA A 869 -22.27 2.61 -16.78
CA ALA A 869 -22.32 2.73 -18.24
C ALA A 869 -22.09 1.42 -19.03
N GLU A 870 -21.53 0.39 -18.38
CA GLU A 870 -21.34 -0.96 -18.96
C GLU A 870 -22.45 -1.96 -18.55
N GLY A 871 -23.52 -1.48 -17.89
CA GLY A 871 -24.72 -2.27 -17.58
C GLY A 871 -24.73 -2.96 -16.21
N GLY A 872 -23.59 -3.05 -15.53
CA GLY A 872 -23.55 -3.50 -14.13
C GLY A 872 -24.35 -2.55 -13.23
N ARG A 873 -25.15 -3.11 -12.32
CA ARG A 873 -26.01 -2.33 -11.42
C ARG A 873 -25.97 -2.84 -10.00
N VAL A 874 -26.23 -1.95 -9.05
CA VAL A 874 -26.27 -2.27 -7.61
C VAL A 874 -27.52 -1.68 -6.96
N LYS A 875 -28.10 -2.41 -6.00
CA LYS A 875 -29.26 -1.94 -5.23
C LYS A 875 -28.81 -1.50 -3.84
N VAL A 876 -28.92 -0.21 -3.55
CA VAL A 876 -28.35 0.39 -2.33
C VAL A 876 -29.28 1.45 -1.75
N MET A 877 -29.08 1.82 -0.49
CA MET A 877 -29.83 2.89 0.17
C MET A 877 -29.36 4.27 -0.32
N ALA A 878 -30.29 5.19 -0.60
CA ALA A 878 -29.98 6.57 -0.87
C ALA A 878 -29.63 7.31 0.43
N MET A 879 -28.49 8.00 0.44
CA MET A 879 -28.11 8.96 1.48
C MET A 879 -28.09 10.36 0.86
N VAL A 880 -29.13 11.15 1.12
CA VAL A 880 -29.27 12.49 0.53
C VAL A 880 -28.45 13.50 1.34
N THR A 881 -27.47 14.14 0.71
CA THR A 881 -26.45 14.97 1.41
C THR A 881 -25.81 16.03 0.51
N GLU A 882 -25.58 17.24 1.03
CA GLU A 882 -24.88 18.32 0.32
C GLU A 882 -23.36 18.10 0.17
N ARG A 883 -22.85 17.02 0.77
CA ARG A 883 -21.41 16.69 0.73
C ARG A 883 -20.91 16.44 -0.69
N VAL A 884 -21.74 15.94 -1.59
CA VAL A 884 -21.41 15.66 -3.00
C VAL A 884 -21.98 16.74 -3.94
N GLY A 885 -21.32 16.95 -5.09
CA GLY A 885 -21.81 17.85 -6.15
C GLY A 885 -23.11 17.35 -6.81
N GLN A 886 -23.82 18.23 -7.52
CA GLN A 886 -25.10 17.88 -8.16
C GLN A 886 -24.95 16.80 -9.25
N ASP A 887 -23.79 16.76 -9.89
CA ASP A 887 -23.41 15.86 -10.98
C ASP A 887 -22.55 14.67 -10.52
N VAL A 888 -22.36 14.50 -9.20
CA VAL A 888 -21.50 13.47 -8.63
C VAL A 888 -22.25 12.67 -7.57
N VAL A 889 -22.16 11.35 -7.64
CA VAL A 889 -22.57 10.44 -6.58
C VAL A 889 -21.36 9.67 -6.05
N PHE A 890 -21.42 9.31 -4.76
CA PHE A 890 -20.35 8.56 -4.11
C PHE A 890 -20.83 7.24 -3.53
N MET A 891 -20.02 6.18 -3.70
CA MET A 891 -20.29 4.86 -3.12
C MET A 891 -19.06 4.22 -2.50
N PRO A 892 -19.15 3.62 -1.30
CA PRO A 892 -18.10 2.76 -0.79
C PRO A 892 -18.03 1.40 -1.52
N PHE A 893 -16.86 0.77 -1.54
CA PHE A 893 -16.66 -0.54 -2.20
C PHE A 893 -16.46 -1.71 -1.23
N HIS A 894 -16.66 -1.48 0.07
CA HIS A 894 -16.38 -2.44 1.15
C HIS A 894 -17.40 -3.56 1.32
N PHE A 895 -18.49 -3.55 0.55
CA PHE A 895 -19.62 -4.43 0.77
C PHE A 895 -19.61 -5.60 -0.20
N GLY A 896 -20.27 -6.69 0.18
CA GLY A 896 -20.43 -7.87 -0.64
C GLY A 896 -21.37 -8.88 0.03
N GLY A 897 -21.74 -9.91 -0.70
CA GLY A 897 -22.75 -10.89 -0.28
C GLY A 897 -24.13 -10.62 -0.86
N HIS A 898 -24.33 -9.48 -1.54
CA HIS A 898 -25.39 -9.30 -2.53
C HIS A 898 -24.77 -9.14 -3.93
N TYR A 899 -25.56 -9.43 -4.97
CA TYR A 899 -25.18 -9.21 -6.37
C TYR A 899 -26.42 -8.84 -7.20
N GLU A 900 -26.42 -7.64 -7.76
CA GLU A 900 -27.52 -7.07 -8.56
C GLU A 900 -28.90 -7.17 -7.86
N GLY A 901 -28.93 -6.85 -6.56
CA GLY A 901 -30.12 -6.86 -5.70
C GLY A 901 -30.44 -8.21 -5.06
N GLU A 902 -29.77 -9.28 -5.44
CA GLU A 902 -30.03 -10.64 -4.93
C GLU A 902 -29.05 -11.02 -3.82
N SER A 903 -29.54 -11.67 -2.77
CA SER A 903 -28.69 -12.16 -1.69
C SER A 903 -27.93 -13.42 -2.09
N LEU A 904 -26.64 -13.48 -1.73
CA LEU A 904 -25.76 -14.64 -1.87
C LEU A 904 -25.54 -15.37 -0.54
N GLU A 905 -26.26 -15.00 0.51
CA GLU A 905 -26.10 -15.56 1.87
C GLU A 905 -26.07 -17.09 1.88
N SER A 906 -26.99 -17.73 1.14
CA SER A 906 -27.11 -19.19 1.08
C SER A 906 -25.93 -19.90 0.40
N ARG A 907 -25.00 -19.15 -0.22
CA ARG A 907 -23.82 -19.68 -0.90
C ARG A 907 -22.58 -19.70 0.00
N TYR A 908 -22.61 -19.02 1.14
CA TYR A 908 -21.50 -19.04 2.10
C TYR A 908 -21.39 -20.42 2.77
N PRO A 909 -20.17 -20.84 3.16
CA PRO A 909 -20.01 -21.94 4.10
C PRO A 909 -20.80 -21.71 5.39
N GLU A 910 -21.33 -22.78 5.97
CA GLU A 910 -22.14 -22.71 7.19
C GLU A 910 -21.42 -21.96 8.32
N GLY A 911 -22.11 -20.98 8.92
CA GLY A 911 -21.60 -20.17 10.03
C GLY A 911 -20.68 -19.01 9.63
N THR A 912 -20.28 -18.91 8.36
CA THR A 912 -19.24 -17.96 7.92
C THR A 912 -19.77 -16.68 7.26
N VAL A 913 -21.10 -16.51 7.18
CA VAL A 913 -21.74 -15.30 6.66
C VAL A 913 -21.29 -14.06 7.47
N PRO A 914 -20.78 -12.99 6.83
CA PRO A 914 -20.45 -11.74 7.52
C PRO A 914 -21.67 -11.10 8.18
N TYR A 915 -21.46 -10.30 9.24
CA TYR A 915 -22.56 -9.63 9.94
C TYR A 915 -23.28 -8.58 9.07
N VAL A 916 -22.56 -7.99 8.11
CA VAL A 916 -23.09 -7.00 7.17
C VAL A 916 -22.90 -7.50 5.75
N LEU A 917 -24.01 -7.56 4.99
CA LEU A 917 -24.04 -7.85 3.57
C LEU A 917 -24.34 -6.58 2.77
N GLY A 918 -24.09 -6.61 1.47
CA GLY A 918 -24.38 -5.50 0.57
C GLY A 918 -23.70 -5.69 -0.78
N GLU A 919 -23.64 -4.62 -1.57
CA GLU A 919 -23.01 -4.64 -2.90
C GLU A 919 -21.84 -3.66 -2.99
N SER A 920 -20.75 -4.08 -3.61
CA SER A 920 -19.64 -3.17 -3.88
C SER A 920 -19.98 -2.21 -5.01
N ALA A 921 -19.62 -0.94 -4.86
CA ALA A 921 -19.64 0.04 -5.95
C ALA A 921 -19.00 -0.48 -7.24
N ASN A 922 -17.99 -1.36 -7.13
CA ASN A 922 -17.24 -1.83 -8.28
C ASN A 922 -18.03 -2.77 -9.21
N THR A 923 -19.18 -3.30 -8.78
CA THR A 923 -20.12 -3.98 -9.69
C THR A 923 -20.66 -3.02 -10.75
N ALA A 924 -20.85 -1.75 -10.41
CA ALA A 924 -21.33 -0.70 -11.32
C ALA A 924 -20.19 0.12 -11.97
N THR A 925 -18.92 -0.20 -11.69
CA THR A 925 -17.79 0.49 -12.33
C THR A 925 -17.40 -0.15 -13.66
N THR A 926 -16.79 0.65 -14.53
CA THR A 926 -16.52 0.33 -15.94
C THR A 926 -15.06 -0.05 -16.21
N TYR A 927 -14.76 -0.38 -17.46
CA TYR A 927 -13.40 -0.47 -17.99
C TYR A 927 -12.67 0.88 -17.89
N GLY A 928 -11.37 0.83 -17.60
CA GLY A 928 -10.48 1.98 -17.68
C GLY A 928 -9.21 1.70 -16.91
N TYR A 929 -8.05 1.92 -17.55
CA TYR A 929 -6.76 1.57 -16.98
C TYR A 929 -5.68 2.59 -17.29
N ASP A 930 -4.74 2.80 -16.37
CA ASP A 930 -3.54 3.61 -16.60
C ASP A 930 -2.60 2.96 -17.64
N PRO A 931 -2.05 3.70 -18.62
CA PRO A 931 -1.25 3.11 -19.69
C PRO A 931 0.14 2.63 -19.27
N VAL A 932 0.62 3.00 -18.09
CA VAL A 932 1.93 2.59 -17.58
C VAL A 932 1.81 1.39 -16.65
N THR A 933 0.75 1.36 -15.84
CA THR A 933 0.61 0.37 -14.77
C THR A 933 -0.66 -0.47 -14.84
N LEU A 934 -1.56 -0.21 -15.78
CA LEU A 934 -2.88 -0.82 -15.83
C LEU A 934 -3.67 -0.70 -14.53
N MET A 935 -3.41 0.34 -13.73
CA MET A 935 -4.23 0.69 -12.57
C MET A 935 -5.65 0.99 -13.03
N GLN A 936 -6.64 0.40 -12.39
CA GLN A 936 -8.06 0.58 -12.72
C GLN A 936 -8.59 1.99 -12.41
N GLU A 937 -9.58 2.44 -13.18
CA GLU A 937 -10.31 3.69 -13.01
C GLU A 937 -11.61 3.46 -12.21
N THR A 938 -11.56 3.75 -10.91
CA THR A 938 -12.73 3.64 -10.01
C THR A 938 -13.15 4.98 -9.42
N LYS A 939 -12.44 6.05 -9.75
CA LYS A 939 -12.72 7.40 -9.24
C LYS A 939 -13.58 8.22 -10.18
N VAL A 940 -13.64 7.88 -11.46
CA VAL A 940 -14.44 8.58 -12.44
C VAL A 940 -15.03 7.60 -13.44
N THR A 941 -16.33 7.39 -13.37
CA THR A 941 -17.12 6.74 -14.41
C THR A 941 -18.50 7.37 -14.45
N LEU A 942 -19.36 6.91 -15.35
CA LEU A 942 -20.72 7.40 -15.49
C LEU A 942 -21.75 6.37 -15.02
N CYS A 943 -22.79 6.87 -14.37
CA CYS A 943 -23.93 6.09 -13.93
C CYS A 943 -25.26 6.83 -14.14
N ARG A 944 -26.34 6.10 -13.88
CA ARG A 944 -27.68 6.63 -13.66
C ARG A 944 -28.18 6.13 -12.31
N VAL A 945 -28.96 6.96 -11.64
CA VAL A 945 -29.61 6.61 -10.37
C VAL A 945 -31.12 6.68 -10.54
N SER A 946 -31.83 5.65 -10.09
CA SER A 946 -33.29 5.58 -10.17
C SER A 946 -33.87 4.86 -8.95
N LEU A 947 -35.12 5.15 -8.59
CA LEU A 947 -35.84 4.43 -7.54
C LEU A 947 -35.91 2.91 -7.86
N ALA A 948 -35.76 2.06 -6.83
CA ALA A 948 -35.58 0.62 -6.99
C ALA A 948 -36.83 -0.23 -7.19
#